data_AF-A0A182PRI0-F1
#
_entry.id   AF-A0A182PRI0-F1
#
_cell.length_a   1.000
_cell.length_b   1.000
_cell.length_c   1.000
_cell.angle_alpha   90.00
_cell.angle_beta   90.00
_cell.angle_gamma   90.00
#
_symmetry.space_group_name_H-M   'P 1'
#
loop_
_entity.id
_entity.type
_entity.pdbx_description
1 polymer ?
#
loop_
_entity_poly.entity_id
_entity_poly.type
_entity_poly.pdbx_seq_one_letter_code
_entity_poly.pdbx_strand_id
1 'polypeptide(L)'
;MNHLRGALIRRVVVCRRAAALSCVSGAVVLQQHSIPLTRLLSQSVRHCQTVPSAKQNADPITVPDQTVSEPAKQKHPAIDSVRLVEELRSDAIVYRRVQLEKLNKLLAKPFEIPRDAYEFLLQCCGTLLCAETLETRMKVFEQFWFYLGEPKQPAHWKVLLQVYRENERSITDVPAFLASIGEEVEKDAELYRGLMGVLAEKGDIPEMKLVGEMMKERNIPLTVDVINLMIRGYGRAGDLDGVQMVLETMSASSVSATGETYGELMIAFLEDGMADRVLKMVREKGSQLNDKHILELLSLALGDKMQPELVRALLKLLPEEMTSDGRIHPVLRNVLSGLVRAGQLDGMMTLLDELPAPQFRANENTDGYGTFLIVEMLRNDVPFDRVNKFLQKLIKSERNLRAYQVACECAAKAGHPHFSRLLAALAPLEDLRPHYFWPLFMQRTKSDGEAGVLGVLKTMHKLKVEPDQETLTQYVLPKLSLTLKDSRTALKILEDCGVRSAVLMTPFISHLLYQNRFDEVLDLARRYPTKLNTEELMWPLILQANVNRSAVHQRKLSEVICALKDRSVDERHDLGGQLLLELISNKKSKHDANSLRALLTEFDRFGIRISRMAAGVLKNHFGRALKGTPTPDGSGETSDALLKKVTDDQLTILSKELFDTISIHPRDMSYDELECHLVELEQKKLNTRGVLRRLLQLSVREGRYKRALELKQKCDQAKVDQSSGMLASVVELYTKVGDPVQAGRTLEQLRKQFPGFVVDEHKIIDYAALLVERGQLDGAKKVLRERATTGGKLRGAADGSTGKNVWNLLTVTAQWAASASGQKSPAAPNTTLQLLDYLVQLGYCNYENALLGPVLREYLLAGHKRAAVDEFKRIATEKKRTPLQLEIITLLVELTNAKQTDGETEIKPEEAKTLLSETIKIVSQIHGPVNTNNTLIVALAVGGTEAQLRRMLINPEVRLNHEYILTQCEFLVGSGKLEPVLRLAKCSKGLANVRESDFLQLALVHYVRENNCDAAVQLFQRLLDEGDELKITTEFARKLSDLLEANNFELPTGLQMYLK
;
A
#
# COMPACT_ATOMS: atom_id res chain seq x y z
N MET A 1 36.90 19.14 -12.71
CA MET A 1 37.23 17.70 -12.85
C MET A 1 38.62 17.28 -12.36
N ASN A 2 39.60 18.19 -12.18
CA ASN A 2 40.99 17.81 -11.83
C ASN A 2 41.27 17.66 -10.31
N HIS A 3 40.50 18.26 -9.41
CA HIS A 3 40.70 18.12 -7.95
C HIS A 3 40.34 16.74 -7.39
N LEU A 4 39.18 16.21 -7.80
CA LEU A 4 38.72 14.88 -7.37
C LEU A 4 39.58 13.75 -7.98
N ARG A 5 40.13 13.95 -9.20
CA ARG A 5 41.10 13.02 -9.79
C ARG A 5 42.47 13.07 -9.11
N GLY A 6 42.92 14.25 -8.67
CA GLY A 6 44.23 14.42 -8.02
C GLY A 6 44.37 13.68 -6.68
N ALA A 7 43.33 13.69 -5.84
CA ALA A 7 43.34 13.01 -4.55
C ALA A 7 43.30 11.48 -4.65
N LEU A 8 42.57 10.94 -5.65
CA LEU A 8 42.49 9.51 -5.95
C LEU A 8 43.79 8.98 -6.59
N ILE A 9 44.43 9.77 -7.45
CA ILE A 9 45.70 9.37 -8.10
C ILE A 9 46.88 9.47 -7.11
N ARG A 10 46.91 10.46 -6.21
CA ARG A 10 47.98 10.56 -5.19
C ARG A 10 47.94 9.42 -4.16
N ARG A 11 46.77 8.91 -3.76
CA ARG A 11 46.67 7.72 -2.89
C ARG A 11 47.09 6.41 -3.58
N VAL A 12 46.86 6.28 -4.88
CA VAL A 12 47.28 5.08 -5.65
C VAL A 12 48.78 5.09 -5.97
N VAL A 13 49.41 6.26 -6.11
CA VAL A 13 50.84 6.38 -6.39
C VAL A 13 51.70 6.22 -5.12
N VAL A 14 51.22 6.63 -3.94
CA VAL A 14 51.95 6.41 -2.67
C VAL A 14 51.94 4.93 -2.27
N CYS A 15 50.83 4.19 -2.48
CA CYS A 15 50.79 2.75 -2.23
C CYS A 15 51.62 1.91 -3.23
N ARG A 16 51.92 2.44 -4.43
CA ARG A 16 52.78 1.74 -5.41
C ARG A 16 54.27 2.02 -5.24
N ARG A 17 54.66 3.12 -4.59
CA ARG A 17 56.08 3.40 -4.27
C ARG A 17 56.57 2.79 -2.97
N ALA A 18 55.68 2.48 -2.02
CA ALA A 18 56.04 1.77 -0.78
C ALA A 18 56.28 0.25 -0.98
N ALA A 19 55.84 -0.33 -2.11
CA ALA A 19 56.00 -1.76 -2.41
C ALA A 19 57.27 -2.12 -3.20
N ALA A 20 58.15 -1.16 -3.50
CA ALA A 20 59.34 -1.36 -4.35
C ALA A 20 60.69 -1.30 -3.61
N LEU A 21 60.71 -1.11 -2.30
CA LEU A 21 61.94 -1.02 -1.50
C LEU A 21 61.80 -1.78 -0.18
N SER A 22 61.93 -3.11 -0.23
CA SER A 22 62.46 -3.96 0.86
C SER A 22 62.37 -5.45 0.48
N CYS A 23 63.39 -5.93 -0.23
CA CYS A 23 63.69 -7.35 -0.34
C CYS A 23 65.18 -7.53 -0.04
N VAL A 24 65.55 -7.65 1.23
CA VAL A 24 66.79 -8.33 1.65
C VAL A 24 66.56 -9.00 3.03
N SER A 25 66.78 -10.32 3.04
CA SER A 25 67.11 -11.23 4.16
C SER A 25 66.16 -11.46 5.36
N GLY A 26 65.70 -12.72 5.49
CA GLY A 26 66.01 -13.54 6.67
C GLY A 26 64.93 -13.80 7.75
N ALA A 27 64.32 -14.99 7.67
CA ALA A 27 63.84 -15.86 8.78
C ALA A 27 62.46 -15.65 9.47
N VAL A 28 61.56 -16.61 9.15
CA VAL A 28 60.57 -17.36 9.97
C VAL A 28 59.63 -16.62 10.93
N VAL A 29 58.35 -16.44 10.54
CA VAL A 29 57.16 -16.47 11.43
C VAL A 29 55.92 -17.01 10.67
N LEU A 30 55.11 -17.78 11.40
CA LEU A 30 53.84 -18.47 11.11
C LEU A 30 52.87 -17.82 10.09
N GLN A 31 52.32 -18.65 9.20
CA GLN A 31 51.39 -18.30 8.13
C GLN A 31 50.01 -17.85 8.63
N GLN A 32 49.63 -16.61 8.31
CA GLN A 32 48.23 -16.18 8.14
C GLN A 32 47.93 -16.09 6.64
N HIS A 33 46.88 -16.78 6.18
CA HIS A 33 46.43 -16.70 4.79
C HIS A 33 45.64 -15.40 4.55
N SER A 34 46.22 -14.51 3.75
CA SER A 34 45.59 -13.33 3.16
C SER A 34 44.69 -13.72 1.97
N ILE A 35 43.40 -13.34 1.99
CA ILE A 35 42.48 -13.46 0.85
C ILE A 35 42.31 -12.07 0.19
N PRO A 36 42.28 -11.93 -1.15
CA PRO A 36 42.28 -10.63 -1.83
C PRO A 36 40.94 -9.87 -1.71
N LEU A 37 41.02 -8.56 -1.44
CA LEU A 37 39.92 -7.64 -1.15
C LEU A 37 39.03 -7.23 -2.36
N THR A 38 39.12 -7.91 -3.51
CA THR A 38 38.36 -7.58 -4.73
C THR A 38 37.11 -8.44 -4.94
N ARG A 39 36.69 -9.22 -3.93
CA ARG A 39 35.49 -10.08 -4.00
C ARG A 39 34.33 -9.69 -3.07
N LEU A 40 34.40 -8.53 -2.39
CA LEU A 40 33.39 -8.09 -1.42
C LEU A 40 32.38 -7.04 -1.92
N LEU A 41 32.45 -6.61 -3.19
CA LEU A 41 31.54 -5.61 -3.76
C LEU A 41 30.48 -6.17 -4.72
N SER A 42 30.40 -7.50 -4.91
CA SER A 42 29.39 -8.14 -5.76
C SER A 42 28.31 -8.94 -5.01
N GLN A 43 28.25 -8.88 -3.68
CA GLN A 43 27.27 -9.64 -2.88
C GLN A 43 26.12 -8.79 -2.30
N SER A 44 26.24 -7.47 -2.22
CA SER A 44 25.21 -6.60 -1.61
C SER A 44 24.06 -6.21 -2.55
N VAL A 45 24.10 -6.60 -3.84
CA VAL A 45 23.09 -6.21 -4.85
C VAL A 45 22.27 -7.42 -5.37
N ARG A 46 22.46 -8.63 -4.83
CA ARG A 46 21.71 -9.83 -5.24
C ARG A 46 20.58 -10.28 -4.29
N HIS A 47 20.15 -9.47 -3.33
CA HIS A 47 19.14 -9.90 -2.33
C HIS A 47 17.71 -9.39 -2.52
N CYS A 48 17.36 -8.73 -3.63
CA CYS A 48 15.97 -8.31 -3.89
C CYS A 48 15.49 -8.58 -5.33
N GLN A 49 15.68 -9.77 -5.89
CA GLN A 49 14.88 -10.23 -7.05
C GLN A 49 14.72 -11.77 -7.02
N THR A 50 13.52 -12.25 -6.71
CA THR A 50 13.07 -13.60 -7.07
C THR A 50 11.75 -13.49 -7.83
N VAL A 51 11.81 -13.60 -9.15
CA VAL A 51 10.73 -14.15 -9.99
C VAL A 51 11.37 -15.24 -10.85
N PRO A 52 10.75 -16.42 -11.06
CA PRO A 52 11.44 -17.58 -11.62
C PRO A 52 11.77 -17.43 -13.11
N SER A 53 12.98 -17.86 -13.48
CA SER A 53 13.46 -17.96 -14.85
C SER A 53 12.71 -19.06 -15.63
N ALA A 54 12.11 -18.69 -16.77
CA ALA A 54 11.80 -19.62 -17.85
C ALA A 54 13.02 -19.70 -18.78
N LYS A 55 13.38 -20.94 -19.14
CA LYS A 55 14.57 -21.36 -19.87
C LYS A 55 14.68 -20.71 -21.27
N GLN A 56 15.87 -20.21 -21.60
CA GLN A 56 16.33 -20.03 -22.98
C GLN A 56 17.36 -21.12 -23.29
N ASN A 57 17.14 -21.88 -24.36
CA ASN A 57 18.19 -22.63 -25.04
C ASN A 57 18.79 -21.70 -26.11
N ALA A 58 20.12 -21.55 -26.10
CA ALA A 58 20.92 -21.06 -27.22
C ALA A 58 21.07 -22.18 -28.26
N ASP A 59 21.22 -21.91 -29.56
CA ASP A 59 22.52 -21.58 -30.16
C ASP A 59 22.39 -20.97 -31.59
N PRO A 60 23.50 -20.46 -32.18
CA PRO A 60 23.56 -19.24 -33.00
C PRO A 60 23.58 -19.49 -34.53
N ILE A 61 23.57 -18.43 -35.34
CA ILE A 61 24.45 -18.21 -36.53
C ILE A 61 24.07 -16.93 -37.33
N THR A 62 25.08 -16.06 -37.49
CA THR A 62 25.41 -15.05 -38.55
C THR A 62 24.49 -13.89 -38.98
N VAL A 63 25.08 -12.69 -38.87
CA VAL A 63 24.86 -11.38 -39.57
C VAL A 63 25.54 -11.47 -40.97
N PRO A 64 25.22 -10.72 -42.07
CA PRO A 64 24.81 -9.29 -42.21
C PRO A 64 23.58 -9.06 -43.13
N ASP A 65 22.91 -7.90 -43.20
CA ASP A 65 23.45 -6.64 -43.69
C ASP A 65 22.55 -5.41 -43.42
N GLN A 66 23.16 -4.25 -43.63
CA GLN A 66 22.80 -2.87 -43.31
C GLN A 66 21.43 -2.35 -43.79
N THR A 67 20.80 -1.46 -43.02
CA THR A 67 20.47 -0.08 -43.45
C THR A 67 19.90 0.75 -42.30
N VAL A 68 20.19 2.05 -42.34
CA VAL A 68 19.99 3.09 -41.32
C VAL A 68 18.51 3.50 -41.20
N SER A 69 17.97 3.58 -39.98
CA SER A 69 16.76 4.37 -39.67
C SER A 69 16.77 4.93 -38.24
N GLU A 70 16.40 6.20 -38.12
CA GLU A 70 16.34 7.05 -36.92
C GLU A 70 15.51 6.48 -35.75
N PRO A 71 15.81 6.87 -34.49
CA PRO A 71 15.20 6.24 -33.31
C PRO A 71 13.78 6.78 -33.04
N ALA A 72 12.83 5.84 -33.01
CA ALA A 72 11.47 6.07 -32.54
C ALA A 72 11.44 6.48 -31.06
N LYS A 73 10.75 7.59 -30.77
CA LYS A 73 10.47 8.08 -29.40
C LYS A 73 9.64 7.06 -28.63
N GLN A 74 10.29 6.32 -27.73
CA GLN A 74 9.61 5.55 -26.68
C GLN A 74 9.01 6.51 -25.65
N LYS A 75 7.70 6.35 -25.39
CA LYS A 75 7.00 7.00 -24.27
C LYS A 75 7.55 6.44 -22.95
N HIS A 76 8.27 7.26 -22.17
CA HIS A 76 8.78 6.87 -20.85
C HIS A 76 7.75 7.15 -19.73
N PRO A 77 7.65 6.29 -18.69
CA PRO A 77 6.84 6.51 -17.50
C PRO A 77 7.66 7.29 -16.44
N ALA A 78 7.51 8.61 -16.36
CA ALA A 78 8.36 9.50 -15.54
C ALA A 78 7.84 9.82 -14.11
N ILE A 79 6.77 9.16 -13.64
CA ILE A 79 6.00 9.63 -12.48
C ILE A 79 6.60 9.23 -11.11
N ASP A 80 7.40 8.16 -11.03
CA ASP A 80 7.89 7.63 -9.74
C ASP A 80 9.01 8.45 -9.10
N SER A 81 9.96 8.97 -9.89
CA SER A 81 11.15 9.68 -9.38
C SER A 81 10.82 11.07 -8.85
N VAL A 82 9.88 11.79 -9.48
CA VAL A 82 9.41 13.12 -9.03
C VAL A 82 8.70 13.01 -7.68
N ARG A 83 7.81 12.04 -7.54
CA ARG A 83 7.09 11.79 -6.28
C ARG A 83 8.05 11.48 -5.14
N LEU A 84 9.08 10.66 -5.40
CA LEU A 84 10.06 10.30 -4.38
C LEU A 84 10.91 11.51 -3.93
N VAL A 85 11.22 12.44 -4.83
CA VAL A 85 11.88 13.72 -4.48
C VAL A 85 10.98 14.58 -3.60
N GLU A 86 9.69 14.71 -3.92
CA GLU A 86 8.74 15.47 -3.09
C GLU A 86 8.56 14.85 -1.70
N GLU A 87 8.49 13.52 -1.60
CA GLU A 87 8.48 12.82 -0.32
C GLU A 87 9.75 13.13 0.49
N LEU A 88 10.92 13.13 -0.15
CA LEU A 88 12.19 13.50 0.50
C LEU A 88 12.21 14.95 0.99
N ARG A 89 11.65 15.89 0.22
CA ARG A 89 11.50 17.29 0.66
C ARG A 89 10.60 17.39 1.89
N SER A 90 9.48 16.68 1.88
CA SER A 90 8.57 16.64 3.03
C SER A 90 9.24 16.03 4.27
N ASP A 91 10.00 14.95 4.12
CA ASP A 91 10.72 14.31 5.21
C ASP A 91 11.81 15.22 5.79
N ALA A 92 12.55 15.93 4.92
CA ALA A 92 13.57 16.88 5.33
C ALA A 92 12.99 18.07 6.12
N ILE A 93 11.80 18.55 5.77
CA ILE A 93 11.13 19.65 6.48
C ILE A 93 10.56 19.18 7.82
N VAL A 94 9.83 18.06 7.82
CA VAL A 94 9.07 17.59 9.00
C VAL A 94 9.98 16.94 10.03
N TYR A 95 10.90 16.08 9.59
CA TYR A 95 11.74 15.28 10.50
C TYR A 95 13.18 15.78 10.61
N ARG A 96 13.57 16.78 9.80
CA ARG A 96 14.98 17.19 9.62
C ARG A 96 15.92 15.99 9.40
N ARG A 97 15.42 14.98 8.68
CA ARG A 97 16.13 13.73 8.39
C ARG A 97 15.65 13.14 7.07
N VAL A 98 16.57 12.52 6.34
CA VAL A 98 16.30 11.78 5.10
C VAL A 98 16.71 10.31 5.26
N GLN A 99 16.01 9.41 4.57
CA GLN A 99 16.31 7.98 4.53
C GLN A 99 17.25 7.66 3.36
N LEU A 100 18.36 6.98 3.66
CA LEU A 100 19.34 6.56 2.65
C LEU A 100 18.73 5.62 1.61
N GLU A 101 17.77 4.77 2.00
CA GLU A 101 17.13 3.82 1.08
C GLU A 101 16.37 4.53 -0.04
N LYS A 102 15.76 5.69 0.25
CA LYS A 102 15.07 6.53 -0.75
C LYS A 102 16.06 7.18 -1.71
N LEU A 103 17.20 7.67 -1.22
CA LEU A 103 18.27 8.20 -2.07
C LEU A 103 18.87 7.12 -2.98
N ASN A 104 19.09 5.91 -2.46
CA ASN A 104 19.60 4.78 -3.24
C ASN A 104 18.62 4.34 -4.33
N LYS A 105 17.31 4.44 -4.10
CA LYS A 105 16.28 4.19 -5.14
C LYS A 105 16.37 5.21 -6.28
N LEU A 106 16.63 6.48 -5.98
CA LEU A 106 16.86 7.50 -7.00
C LEU A 106 18.16 7.23 -7.77
N LEU A 107 19.23 6.86 -7.07
CA LEU A 107 20.51 6.50 -7.69
C LEU A 107 20.45 5.24 -8.56
N ALA A 108 19.48 4.35 -8.32
CA ALA A 108 19.22 3.21 -9.22
C ALA A 108 18.64 3.65 -10.57
N LYS A 109 18.05 4.86 -10.66
CA LYS A 109 17.46 5.45 -11.87
C LYS A 109 17.90 6.91 -12.06
N PRO A 110 19.21 7.17 -12.22
CA PRO A 110 19.76 8.53 -12.14
C PRO A 110 19.30 9.44 -13.30
N PHE A 111 18.96 8.86 -14.45
CA PHE A 111 18.49 9.58 -15.63
C PHE A 111 17.03 10.04 -15.55
N GLU A 112 16.26 9.54 -14.59
CA GLU A 112 14.86 9.94 -14.36
C GLU A 112 14.75 11.08 -13.34
N ILE A 113 15.87 11.52 -12.74
CA ILE A 113 15.89 12.58 -11.73
C ILE A 113 15.76 13.96 -12.41
N PRO A 114 14.79 14.79 -12.00
CA PRO A 114 14.68 16.17 -12.49
C PRO A 114 15.96 16.97 -12.23
N ARG A 115 16.41 17.78 -13.19
CA ARG A 115 17.66 18.54 -13.05
C ARG A 115 17.63 19.53 -11.89
N ASP A 116 16.49 20.14 -11.64
CA ASP A 116 16.18 21.03 -10.52
C ASP A 116 16.15 20.31 -9.15
N ALA A 117 16.01 18.98 -9.14
CA ALA A 117 16.07 18.21 -7.90
C ALA A 117 17.51 17.98 -7.39
N TYR A 118 18.52 18.04 -8.25
CA TYR A 118 19.90 17.69 -7.88
C TYR A 118 20.47 18.59 -6.79
N GLU A 119 20.17 19.89 -6.80
CA GLU A 119 20.63 20.81 -5.75
C GLU A 119 20.16 20.35 -4.36
N PHE A 120 18.88 20.01 -4.23
CA PHE A 120 18.29 19.50 -3.00
C PHE A 120 18.83 18.11 -2.62
N LEU A 121 19.00 17.21 -3.59
CA LEU A 121 19.55 15.87 -3.33
C LEU A 121 21.01 15.91 -2.86
N LEU A 122 21.79 16.86 -3.37
CA LEU A 122 23.15 17.10 -2.89
C LEU A 122 23.13 17.64 -1.46
N GLN A 123 22.24 18.60 -1.13
CA GLN A 123 22.05 19.09 0.24
C GLN A 123 21.62 17.99 1.22
N CYS A 124 20.82 17.02 0.76
CA CYS A 124 20.43 15.86 1.59
C CYS A 124 21.63 15.03 2.07
N CYS A 125 22.76 15.08 1.36
CA CYS A 125 23.96 14.32 1.71
C CYS A 125 24.81 14.95 2.83
N GLY A 126 24.34 16.02 3.46
CA GLY A 126 24.99 16.62 4.63
C GLY A 126 24.39 16.14 5.96
N THR A 127 24.00 17.07 6.82
CA THR A 127 23.43 16.87 8.16
C THR A 127 22.13 16.08 8.18
N LEU A 128 21.36 16.08 7.07
CA LEU A 128 20.07 15.38 6.96
C LEU A 128 20.19 13.84 6.98
N LEU A 129 21.35 13.28 6.66
CA LEU A 129 21.62 11.84 6.78
C LEU A 129 22.21 11.48 8.16
N CYS A 130 21.59 11.96 9.25
CA CYS A 130 22.11 11.82 10.62
C CYS A 130 22.51 10.39 11.01
N ALA A 131 21.83 9.40 10.44
CA ALA A 131 21.99 7.96 10.70
C ALA A 131 23.20 7.30 10.01
N GLU A 132 23.80 7.99 9.03
CA GLU A 132 24.87 7.43 8.21
C GLU A 132 26.21 8.05 8.58
N THR A 133 27.31 7.32 8.33
CA THR A 133 28.68 7.80 8.56
C THR A 133 29.05 8.92 7.59
N LEU A 134 30.00 9.78 7.99
CA LEU A 134 30.50 10.87 7.14
C LEU A 134 31.03 10.33 5.79
N GLU A 135 31.66 9.16 5.80
CA GLU A 135 32.13 8.50 4.58
C GLU A 135 30.99 8.06 3.65
N THR A 136 29.93 7.45 4.20
CA THR A 136 28.78 6.99 3.40
C THR A 136 28.04 8.18 2.79
N ARG A 137 27.85 9.25 3.57
CA ARG A 137 27.27 10.52 3.09
C ARG A 137 28.05 11.08 1.91
N MET A 138 29.38 11.11 2.02
CA MET A 138 30.25 11.57 0.94
C MET A 138 30.23 10.67 -0.29
N LYS A 139 30.14 9.34 -0.13
CA LYS A 139 30.01 8.42 -1.27
C LYS A 139 28.74 8.66 -2.06
N VAL A 140 27.62 8.88 -1.37
CA VAL A 140 26.32 9.18 -1.99
C VAL A 140 26.36 10.54 -2.68
N PHE A 141 26.95 11.55 -2.02
CA PHE A 141 27.19 12.86 -2.60
C PHE A 141 28.00 12.78 -3.90
N GLU A 142 29.12 12.05 -3.89
CA GLU A 142 29.99 11.87 -5.07
C GLU A 142 29.25 11.22 -6.24
N GLN A 143 28.32 10.30 -5.97
CA GLN A 143 27.49 9.68 -7.00
C GLN A 143 26.51 10.69 -7.63
N PHE A 144 25.76 11.45 -6.82
CA PHE A 144 24.89 12.50 -7.34
C PHE A 144 25.67 13.59 -8.07
N TRP A 145 26.85 13.97 -7.55
CA TRP A 145 27.74 14.94 -8.17
C TRP A 145 28.26 14.46 -9.53
N PHE A 146 28.57 13.17 -9.66
CA PHE A 146 28.94 12.57 -10.93
C PHE A 146 27.81 12.64 -11.97
N TYR A 147 26.58 12.32 -11.57
CA TYR A 147 25.42 12.35 -12.47
C TYR A 147 24.95 13.76 -12.83
N LEU A 148 25.23 14.76 -11.99
CA LEU A 148 24.98 16.17 -12.31
C LEU A 148 25.79 16.63 -13.54
N GLY A 149 27.01 16.10 -13.73
CA GLY A 149 27.93 16.50 -14.79
C GLY A 149 28.77 17.73 -14.43
N GLU A 150 29.16 18.54 -15.41
CA GLU A 150 29.97 19.74 -15.17
C GLU A 150 29.14 20.84 -14.48
N PRO A 151 29.51 21.28 -13.26
CA PRO A 151 28.78 22.32 -12.54
C PRO A 151 29.04 23.68 -13.20
N LYS A 152 28.06 24.17 -13.97
CA LYS A 152 28.13 25.48 -14.64
C LYS A 152 27.59 26.64 -13.79
N GLN A 153 26.89 26.34 -12.70
CA GLN A 153 26.21 27.35 -11.87
C GLN A 153 26.94 27.57 -10.54
N PRO A 154 27.04 28.82 -10.04
CA PRO A 154 27.59 29.12 -8.71
C PRO A 154 26.91 28.35 -7.57
N ALA A 155 25.60 28.11 -7.67
CA ALA A 155 24.80 27.41 -6.67
C ALA A 155 25.34 25.99 -6.36
N HIS A 156 25.77 25.24 -7.38
CA HIS A 156 26.31 23.89 -7.19
C HIS A 156 27.60 23.88 -6.35
N TRP A 157 28.46 24.88 -6.54
CA TRP A 157 29.70 25.02 -5.78
C TRP A 157 29.44 25.46 -4.33
N LYS A 158 28.43 26.29 -4.10
CA LYS A 158 27.98 26.65 -2.75
C LYS A 158 27.47 25.43 -1.98
N VAL A 159 26.64 24.60 -2.63
CA VAL A 159 26.16 23.34 -2.04
C VAL A 159 27.31 22.36 -1.78
N LEU A 160 28.30 22.27 -2.67
CA LEU A 160 29.50 21.47 -2.44
C LEU A 160 30.22 21.89 -1.16
N LEU A 161 30.50 23.19 -1.01
CA LEU A 161 31.19 23.71 0.17
C LEU A 161 30.36 23.51 1.45
N GLN A 162 29.04 23.70 1.37
CA GLN A 162 28.15 23.41 2.49
C GLN A 162 28.23 21.93 2.90
N VAL A 163 28.12 20.99 1.97
CA VAL A 163 28.19 19.55 2.27
C VAL A 163 29.58 19.14 2.73
N TYR A 164 30.63 19.75 2.20
CA TYR A 164 32.01 19.53 2.67
C TYR A 164 32.19 19.98 4.11
N ARG A 165 31.61 21.12 4.48
CA ARG A 165 31.58 21.60 5.87
C ARG A 165 30.82 20.61 6.75
N GLU A 166 29.60 20.26 6.37
CA GLU A 166 28.72 19.38 7.15
C GLU A 166 29.25 17.93 7.31
N ASN A 167 30.16 17.50 6.42
CA ASN A 167 30.80 16.18 6.47
C ASN A 167 32.28 16.24 6.88
N GLU A 168 32.76 17.38 7.41
CA GLU A 168 34.14 17.58 7.88
C GLU A 168 35.18 17.14 6.84
N ARG A 169 35.01 17.58 5.58
CA ARG A 169 35.95 17.29 4.48
C ARG A 169 37.00 18.40 4.38
N SER A 170 38.28 18.01 4.28
CA SER A 170 39.39 18.97 4.14
C SER A 170 39.60 19.41 2.69
N ILE A 171 39.97 20.67 2.52
CA ILE A 171 40.47 21.23 1.26
C ILE A 171 41.95 21.56 1.49
N THR A 172 42.85 20.85 0.81
CA THR A 172 44.30 20.91 1.07
C THR A 172 45.07 21.85 0.14
N ASP A 173 44.39 22.50 -0.79
CA ASP A 173 44.98 23.45 -1.75
C ASP A 173 43.89 24.40 -2.23
N VAL A 174 43.70 25.49 -1.48
CA VAL A 174 42.70 26.52 -1.79
C VAL A 174 42.95 27.15 -3.18
N PRO A 175 44.18 27.58 -3.54
CA PRO A 175 44.43 28.18 -4.85
C PRO A 175 44.07 27.26 -6.01
N ALA A 176 44.45 25.99 -5.93
CA ALA A 176 44.09 25.05 -6.97
C ALA A 176 42.57 24.81 -6.99
N PHE A 177 41.89 24.73 -5.83
CA PHE A 177 40.44 24.53 -5.76
C PHE A 177 39.71 25.68 -6.46
N LEU A 178 40.10 26.93 -6.19
CA LEU A 178 39.57 28.13 -6.84
C LEU A 178 39.81 28.11 -8.36
N ALA A 179 41.01 27.71 -8.81
CA ALA A 179 41.31 27.55 -10.23
C ALA A 179 40.40 26.54 -10.94
N SER A 180 39.74 25.64 -10.21
CA SER A 180 38.80 24.67 -10.77
C SER A 180 37.35 25.13 -10.86
N ILE A 181 37.02 26.28 -10.28
CA ILE A 181 35.66 26.83 -10.16
C ILE A 181 35.33 27.86 -11.27
N GLY A 182 36.33 28.27 -12.05
CA GLY A 182 36.19 29.21 -13.18
C GLY A 182 36.17 30.67 -12.72
N GLU A 183 36.86 31.53 -13.48
CA GLU A 183 37.16 32.93 -13.07
C GLU A 183 35.93 33.79 -12.76
N GLU A 184 34.78 33.53 -13.40
CA GLU A 184 33.53 34.27 -13.16
C GLU A 184 32.89 33.95 -11.80
N VAL A 185 32.99 32.69 -11.35
CA VAL A 185 32.40 32.22 -10.09
C VAL A 185 33.36 32.49 -8.92
N GLU A 186 34.66 32.55 -9.20
CA GLU A 186 35.72 32.82 -8.22
C GLU A 186 35.63 34.22 -7.59
N LYS A 187 34.88 35.16 -8.15
CA LYS A 187 34.71 36.52 -7.60
C LYS A 187 33.53 36.64 -6.63
N ASP A 188 32.78 35.56 -6.39
CA ASP A 188 31.62 35.57 -5.49
C ASP A 188 32.04 35.57 -4.01
N ALA A 189 31.62 36.59 -3.26
CA ALA A 189 31.90 36.73 -1.84
C ALA A 189 31.29 35.60 -0.97
N GLU A 190 30.18 35.00 -1.41
CA GLU A 190 29.57 33.85 -0.70
C GLU A 190 30.39 32.58 -0.86
N LEU A 191 31.14 32.42 -1.95
CA LEU A 191 32.03 31.28 -2.16
C LEU A 191 33.19 31.31 -1.15
N TYR A 192 33.82 32.48 -0.95
CA TYR A 192 34.87 32.67 0.06
C TYR A 192 34.35 32.41 1.48
N ARG A 193 33.14 32.84 1.79
CA ARG A 193 32.50 32.55 3.08
C ARG A 193 32.29 31.04 3.27
N GLY A 194 31.79 30.35 2.24
CA GLY A 194 31.62 28.90 2.26
C GLY A 194 32.96 28.16 2.43
N LEU A 195 34.00 28.61 1.72
CA LEU A 195 35.34 28.06 1.80
C LEU A 195 35.95 28.24 3.20
N MET A 196 35.86 29.44 3.75
CA MET A 196 36.28 29.71 5.12
C MET A 196 35.51 28.84 6.12
N GLY A 197 34.23 28.57 5.88
CA GLY A 197 33.43 27.67 6.70
C GLY A 197 33.89 26.22 6.70
N VAL A 198 34.32 25.70 5.54
CA VAL A 198 34.89 24.33 5.45
C VAL A 198 36.20 24.24 6.22
N LEU A 199 37.07 25.23 6.06
CA LEU A 199 38.37 25.27 6.74
C LEU A 199 38.21 25.47 8.26
N ALA A 200 37.25 26.28 8.67
CA ALA A 200 36.90 26.49 10.07
C ALA A 200 36.44 25.21 10.77
N GLU A 201 35.62 24.38 10.12
CA GLU A 201 35.16 23.12 10.72
C GLU A 201 36.32 22.15 11.00
N LYS A 202 37.38 22.22 10.17
CA LYS A 202 38.61 21.43 10.34
C LYS A 202 39.60 22.03 11.34
N GLY A 203 39.53 23.34 11.60
CA GLY A 203 40.55 24.08 12.33
C GLY A 203 41.85 24.29 11.52
N ASP A 204 41.78 24.40 10.19
CA ASP A 204 42.97 24.59 9.34
C ASP A 204 43.42 26.06 9.28
N ILE A 205 44.07 26.52 10.36
CA ILE A 205 44.44 27.93 10.57
C ILE A 205 45.29 28.51 9.43
N PRO A 206 46.32 27.84 8.88
CA PRO A 206 47.12 28.37 7.77
C PRO A 206 46.29 28.70 6.53
N GLU A 207 45.44 27.78 6.08
CA GLU A 207 44.59 27.99 4.91
C GLU A 207 43.49 29.03 5.19
N MET A 208 42.97 29.09 6.43
CA MET A 208 42.03 30.14 6.84
C MET A 208 42.65 31.54 6.75
N LYS A 209 43.92 31.70 7.16
CA LYS A 209 44.65 32.97 7.04
C LYS A 209 44.85 33.35 5.58
N LEU A 210 45.23 32.40 4.73
CA LEU A 210 45.38 32.61 3.29
C LEU A 210 44.07 33.09 2.66
N VAL A 211 42.95 32.42 2.95
CA VAL A 211 41.61 32.85 2.47
C VAL A 211 41.26 34.25 2.98
N GLY A 212 41.58 34.56 4.24
CA GLY A 212 41.39 35.89 4.81
C GLY A 212 42.21 36.99 4.12
N GLU A 213 43.44 36.70 3.72
CA GLU A 213 44.29 37.60 2.94
C GLU A 213 43.71 37.82 1.54
N MET A 214 43.30 36.75 0.85
CA MET A 214 42.65 36.84 -0.46
C MET A 214 41.35 37.66 -0.42
N MET A 215 40.57 37.55 0.66
CA MET A 215 39.38 38.38 0.86
C MET A 215 39.73 39.87 1.00
N LYS A 216 40.82 40.20 1.71
CA LYS A 216 41.31 41.60 1.85
C LYS A 216 41.81 42.15 0.52
N GLU A 217 42.61 41.39 -0.22
CA GLU A 217 43.13 41.80 -1.55
C GLU A 217 42.01 42.10 -2.54
N ARG A 218 40.88 41.39 -2.42
CA ARG A 218 39.70 41.54 -3.29
C ARG A 218 38.66 42.54 -2.77
N ASN A 219 38.96 43.28 -1.69
CA ASN A 219 38.04 44.21 -1.03
C ASN A 219 36.69 43.59 -0.60
N ILE A 220 36.69 42.30 -0.23
CA ILE A 220 35.50 41.64 0.31
C ILE A 220 35.39 42.00 1.80
N PRO A 221 34.28 42.64 2.25
CA PRO A 221 34.16 43.11 3.62
C PRO A 221 34.09 41.95 4.62
N LEU A 222 34.71 42.15 5.78
CA LEU A 222 34.65 41.22 6.90
C LEU A 222 33.28 41.34 7.57
N THR A 223 32.39 40.38 7.31
CA THR A 223 31.05 40.34 7.93
C THR A 223 31.08 39.62 9.28
N VAL A 224 30.04 39.80 10.10
CA VAL A 224 29.86 39.09 11.38
C VAL A 224 29.96 37.57 11.17
N ASP A 225 29.37 37.02 10.11
CA ASP A 225 29.43 35.60 9.78
C ASP A 225 30.87 35.10 9.58
N VAL A 226 31.71 35.87 8.88
CA VAL A 226 33.11 35.53 8.62
C VAL A 226 33.91 35.53 9.93
N ILE A 227 33.63 36.49 10.83
CA ILE A 227 34.21 36.53 12.17
C ILE A 227 33.79 35.31 12.99
N ASN A 228 32.50 34.94 12.98
CA ASN A 228 31.99 33.75 13.68
C ASN A 228 32.64 32.46 13.14
N LEU A 229 32.86 32.34 11.83
CA LEU A 229 33.59 31.23 11.23
C LEU A 229 35.06 31.21 11.67
N MET A 230 35.72 32.37 11.80
CA MET A 230 37.08 32.44 12.34
C MET A 230 37.13 31.99 13.80
N ILE A 231 36.18 32.42 14.64
CA ILE A 231 36.07 31.95 16.04
C ILE A 231 35.93 30.43 16.07
N ARG A 232 35.05 29.86 15.25
CA ARG A 232 34.86 28.40 15.13
C ARG A 232 36.15 27.69 14.72
N GLY A 233 36.89 28.23 13.76
CA GLY A 233 38.16 27.67 13.29
C GLY A 233 39.27 27.69 14.34
N TYR A 234 39.52 28.83 14.96
CA TYR A 234 40.49 28.94 16.06
C TYR A 234 40.08 28.09 17.27
N GLY A 235 38.78 28.02 17.58
CA GLY A 235 38.23 27.13 18.61
C GLY A 235 38.49 25.65 18.34
N ARG A 236 38.19 25.17 17.13
CA ARG A 236 38.47 23.77 16.71
C ARG A 236 39.95 23.41 16.75
N ALA A 237 40.83 24.39 16.51
CA ALA A 237 42.28 24.24 16.62
C ALA A 237 42.80 24.29 18.07
N GLY A 238 41.95 24.65 19.05
CA GLY A 238 42.34 24.85 20.45
C GLY A 238 43.14 26.15 20.69
N ASP A 239 43.13 27.09 19.75
CA ASP A 239 43.87 28.35 19.84
C ASP A 239 42.96 29.47 20.40
N LEU A 240 42.84 29.51 21.72
CA LEU A 240 42.03 30.51 22.42
C LEU A 240 42.59 31.94 22.31
N ASP A 241 43.91 32.07 22.16
CA ASP A 241 44.56 33.37 21.95
C ASP A 241 44.17 33.94 20.59
N GLY A 242 44.12 33.08 19.56
CA GLY A 242 43.57 33.41 18.24
C GLY A 242 42.10 33.84 18.31
N VAL A 243 41.26 33.16 19.10
CA VAL A 243 39.86 33.57 19.34
C VAL A 243 39.79 34.98 19.95
N GLN A 244 40.64 35.26 20.94
CA GLN A 244 40.70 36.58 21.60
C GLN A 244 41.11 37.69 20.61
N MET A 245 42.13 37.45 19.77
CA MET A 245 42.55 38.38 18.73
C MET A 245 41.43 38.67 17.71
N VAL A 246 40.63 37.66 17.36
CA VAL A 246 39.48 37.83 16.46
C VAL A 246 38.40 38.70 17.11
N LEU A 247 38.14 38.55 18.41
CA LEU A 247 37.21 39.40 19.16
C LEU A 247 37.70 40.85 19.27
N GLU A 248 38.99 41.06 19.46
CA GLU A 248 39.59 42.41 19.45
C GLU A 248 39.43 43.06 18.08
N THR A 249 39.66 42.30 17.01
CA THR A 249 39.46 42.77 15.62
C THR A 249 37.99 43.13 15.35
N MET A 250 37.06 42.36 15.90
CA MET A 250 35.62 42.63 15.83
C MET A 250 35.28 43.97 16.52
N SER A 251 35.84 44.20 17.72
CA SER A 251 35.64 45.44 18.46
C SER A 251 36.25 46.66 17.77
N ALA A 252 37.46 46.53 17.20
CA ALA A 252 38.15 47.58 16.45
C ALA A 252 37.41 47.94 15.15
N SER A 253 36.70 46.98 14.56
CA SER A 253 35.88 47.16 13.37
C SER A 253 34.49 47.74 13.66
N SER A 254 34.20 48.14 14.91
CA SER A 254 32.90 48.66 15.35
C SER A 254 31.73 47.68 15.17
N VAL A 255 32.01 46.37 15.10
CA VAL A 255 31.01 45.31 14.92
C VAL A 255 30.65 44.73 16.29
N SER A 256 29.37 44.68 16.64
CA SER A 256 28.90 44.17 17.93
C SER A 256 28.69 42.65 17.92
N ALA A 257 29.08 41.98 19.01
CA ALA A 257 28.85 40.55 19.20
C ALA A 257 27.35 40.23 19.19
N THR A 258 26.96 39.23 18.41
CA THR A 258 25.57 38.76 18.32
C THR A 258 25.39 37.47 19.12
N GLY A 259 24.14 37.01 19.25
CA GLY A 259 23.82 35.70 19.82
C GLY A 259 24.58 34.54 19.16
N GLU A 260 24.82 34.65 17.86
CA GLU A 260 25.58 33.69 17.07
C GLU A 260 27.08 33.70 17.46
N THR A 261 27.66 34.88 17.70
CA THR A 261 29.04 35.02 18.21
C THR A 261 29.18 34.38 19.60
N TYR A 262 28.23 34.60 20.50
CA TYR A 262 28.25 33.96 21.82
C TYR A 262 28.10 32.44 21.71
N GLY A 263 27.29 31.93 20.77
CA GLY A 263 27.14 30.51 20.51
C GLY A 263 28.44 29.83 20.09
N GLU A 264 29.15 30.39 19.10
CA GLU A 264 30.45 29.84 18.66
C GLU A 264 31.51 29.93 19.76
N LEU A 265 31.52 31.00 20.56
CA LEU A 265 32.43 31.12 21.71
C LEU A 265 32.17 30.04 22.77
N MET A 266 30.89 29.78 23.08
CA MET A 266 30.54 28.73 24.04
C MET A 266 30.94 27.34 23.53
N ILE A 267 30.78 27.08 22.22
CA ILE A 267 31.22 25.82 21.60
C ILE A 267 32.74 25.67 21.73
N ALA A 268 33.50 26.69 21.33
CA ALA A 268 34.97 26.69 21.41
C ALA A 268 35.46 26.46 22.86
N PHE A 269 34.87 27.14 23.85
CA PHE A 269 35.23 26.94 25.25
C PHE A 269 34.84 25.57 25.80
N LEU A 270 33.73 24.98 25.33
CA LEU A 270 33.32 23.65 25.77
C LEU A 270 34.24 22.56 25.21
N GLU A 271 34.68 22.71 23.96
CA GLU A 271 35.62 21.80 23.29
C GLU A 271 36.99 21.81 23.95
N ASP A 272 37.46 22.98 24.40
CA ASP A 272 38.67 23.11 25.21
C ASP A 272 38.50 22.63 26.67
N GLY A 273 37.26 22.29 27.07
CA GLY A 273 36.95 21.70 28.37
C GLY A 273 36.63 22.70 29.48
N MET A 274 36.43 23.99 29.17
CA MET A 274 36.06 25.03 30.14
C MET A 274 34.54 25.05 30.42
N ALA A 275 33.99 23.92 30.86
CA ALA A 275 32.54 23.74 31.06
C ALA A 275 31.94 24.74 32.07
N ASP A 276 32.65 25.08 33.15
CA ASP A 276 32.16 26.02 34.17
C ASP A 276 31.96 27.43 33.61
N ARG A 277 32.87 27.86 32.73
CA ARG A 277 32.79 29.14 32.03
C ARG A 277 31.59 29.15 31.08
N VAL A 278 31.38 28.06 30.35
CA VAL A 278 30.23 27.89 29.46
C VAL A 278 28.92 27.91 30.25
N LEU A 279 28.85 27.21 31.39
CA LEU A 279 27.67 27.22 32.25
C LEU A 279 27.33 28.63 32.76
N LYS A 280 28.33 29.43 33.13
CA LYS A 280 28.13 30.84 33.51
C LYS A 280 27.59 31.66 32.32
N MET A 281 28.18 31.49 31.14
CA MET A 281 27.75 32.20 29.93
C MET A 281 26.33 31.82 29.50
N VAL A 282 25.94 30.54 29.62
CA VAL A 282 24.58 30.06 29.36
C VAL A 282 23.57 30.74 30.31
N ARG A 283 23.92 30.97 31.57
CA ARG A 283 23.03 31.68 32.51
C ARG A 283 22.93 33.18 32.22
N GLU A 284 24.01 33.82 31.79
CA GLU A 284 24.05 35.27 31.55
C GLU A 284 23.50 35.67 30.17
N LYS A 285 23.76 34.86 29.13
CA LYS A 285 23.52 35.18 27.72
C LYS A 285 22.75 34.09 26.96
N GLY A 286 22.31 33.02 27.62
CA GLY A 286 21.67 31.88 26.97
C GLY A 286 20.40 32.21 26.18
N SER A 287 19.64 33.24 26.57
CA SER A 287 18.46 33.70 25.83
C SER A 287 18.75 34.29 24.45
N GLN A 288 20.03 34.57 24.15
CA GLN A 288 20.48 35.07 22.85
C GLN A 288 20.91 33.93 21.90
N LEU A 289 20.98 32.69 22.39
CA LEU A 289 21.45 31.54 21.60
C LEU A 289 20.37 31.05 20.63
N ASN A 290 20.81 30.62 19.46
CA ASN A 290 19.94 29.93 18.50
C ASN A 290 19.82 28.44 18.86
N ASP A 291 18.69 27.82 18.49
CA ASP A 291 18.45 26.38 18.70
C ASP A 291 19.59 25.49 18.19
N LYS A 292 20.20 25.86 17.05
CA LYS A 292 21.34 25.12 16.47
C LYS A 292 22.51 25.05 17.43
N HIS A 293 22.90 26.19 18.02
CA HIS A 293 23.99 26.28 19.00
C HIS A 293 23.65 25.52 20.28
N ILE A 294 22.41 25.62 20.76
CA ILE A 294 21.97 24.88 21.95
C ILE A 294 22.08 23.37 21.73
N LEU A 295 21.67 22.86 20.57
CA LEU A 295 21.73 21.43 20.23
C LEU A 295 23.17 20.92 20.06
N GLU A 296 24.06 21.73 19.46
CA GLU A 296 25.48 21.39 19.32
C GLU A 296 26.17 21.36 20.70
N LEU A 297 25.95 22.39 21.53
CA LEU A 297 26.40 22.42 22.93
C LEU A 297 25.86 21.24 23.73
N LEU A 298 24.59 20.86 23.52
CA LEU A 298 23.98 19.70 24.15
C LEU A 298 24.71 18.41 23.75
N SER A 299 25.00 18.22 22.46
CA SER A 299 25.76 17.04 22.01
C SER A 299 27.17 16.98 22.59
N LEU A 300 27.85 18.11 22.70
CA LEU A 300 29.20 18.21 23.27
C LEU A 300 29.19 17.96 24.79
N ALA A 301 28.23 18.53 25.51
CA ALA A 301 28.07 18.35 26.95
C ALA A 301 27.68 16.91 27.35
N LEU A 302 27.07 16.16 26.42
CA LEU A 302 26.74 14.74 26.56
C LEU A 302 27.87 13.82 26.06
N GLY A 303 29.01 14.39 25.65
CA GLY A 303 30.14 13.64 25.14
C GLY A 303 30.98 12.95 26.23
N ASP A 304 32.26 12.72 25.94
CA ASP A 304 33.16 11.95 26.80
C ASP A 304 33.32 12.55 28.20
N LYS A 305 33.28 13.89 28.31
CA LYS A 305 33.26 14.64 29.57
C LYS A 305 31.84 15.10 29.87
N MET A 306 31.02 14.20 30.41
CA MET A 306 29.61 14.49 30.68
C MET A 306 29.43 15.58 31.74
N GLN A 307 28.69 16.63 31.39
CA GLN A 307 28.40 17.78 32.27
C GLN A 307 26.89 17.90 32.54
N PRO A 308 26.33 17.16 33.52
CA PRO A 308 24.88 17.05 33.71
C PRO A 308 24.22 18.39 34.09
N GLU A 309 24.94 19.26 34.81
CA GLU A 309 24.43 20.60 35.14
C GLU A 309 24.27 21.49 33.91
N LEU A 310 25.24 21.41 32.99
CA LEU A 310 25.20 22.12 31.71
C LEU A 310 24.07 21.58 30.83
N VAL A 311 23.91 20.26 30.76
CA VAL A 311 22.80 19.61 30.04
C VAL A 311 21.44 20.12 30.53
N ARG A 312 21.22 20.15 31.84
CA ARG A 312 19.96 20.69 32.42
C ARG A 312 19.76 22.17 32.12
N ALA A 313 20.81 22.97 32.14
CA ALA A 313 20.73 24.39 31.80
C ALA A 313 20.36 24.60 30.32
N LEU A 314 20.95 23.81 29.41
CA LEU A 314 20.68 23.88 27.98
C LEU A 314 19.27 23.39 27.63
N LEU A 315 18.78 22.31 28.27
CA LEU A 315 17.42 21.81 28.05
C LEU A 315 16.34 22.83 28.45
N LYS A 316 16.59 23.67 29.46
CA LYS A 316 15.68 24.76 29.86
C LYS A 316 15.60 25.90 28.86
N LEU A 317 16.59 26.05 27.98
CA LEU A 317 16.60 27.07 26.93
C LEU A 317 15.87 26.61 25.66
N LEU A 318 15.64 25.29 25.50
CA LEU A 318 14.87 24.77 24.37
C LEU A 318 13.37 25.07 24.54
N PRO A 319 12.63 25.22 23.44
CA PRO A 319 11.18 25.41 23.49
C PRO A 319 10.48 24.30 24.27
N GLU A 320 9.46 24.64 25.05
CA GLU A 320 8.72 23.68 25.89
C GLU A 320 8.12 22.55 25.05
N GLU A 321 7.74 22.79 23.79
CA GLU A 321 7.20 21.75 22.89
C GLU A 321 8.22 20.63 22.60
N MET A 322 9.53 20.91 22.71
CA MET A 322 10.57 19.92 22.48
C MET A 322 10.86 19.05 23.72
N THR A 323 10.51 19.51 24.92
CA THR A 323 10.94 18.92 26.19
C THR A 323 9.79 18.43 27.07
N SER A 324 8.56 18.95 26.91
CA SER A 324 7.44 18.71 27.83
C SER A 324 6.54 17.50 27.52
N ASP A 325 6.38 17.13 26.24
CA ASP A 325 5.38 16.13 25.79
C ASP A 325 5.75 14.66 26.14
N GLY A 326 6.89 14.42 26.80
CA GLY A 326 7.40 13.07 27.13
C GLY A 326 7.80 12.21 25.91
N ARG A 327 7.38 12.61 24.71
CA ARG A 327 7.80 12.06 23.42
C ARG A 327 9.14 12.64 23.01
N ILE A 328 9.95 11.83 22.32
CA ILE A 328 11.23 12.29 21.79
C ILE A 328 10.97 13.12 20.52
N HIS A 329 11.11 14.44 20.63
CA HIS A 329 10.99 15.37 19.51
C HIS A 329 11.96 14.98 18.36
N PRO A 330 11.58 15.10 17.07
CA PRO A 330 12.42 14.70 15.93
C PRO A 330 13.83 15.32 15.93
N VAL A 331 13.96 16.54 16.45
CA VAL A 331 15.26 17.22 16.54
C VAL A 331 16.16 16.58 17.62
N LEU A 332 15.62 16.26 18.80
CA LEU A 332 16.33 15.54 19.85
C LEU A 332 16.65 14.09 19.45
N ARG A 333 15.77 13.47 18.64
CA ARG A 333 16.01 12.18 18.02
C ARG A 333 17.30 12.18 17.19
N ASN A 334 17.60 13.27 16.49
CA ASN A 334 18.82 13.39 15.68
C ASN A 334 20.06 13.51 16.57
N VAL A 335 20.00 14.26 17.67
CA VAL A 335 21.08 14.34 18.67
C VAL A 335 21.37 12.96 19.26
N LEU A 336 20.33 12.24 19.69
CA LEU A 336 20.47 10.88 20.23
C LEU A 336 21.07 9.91 19.21
N SER A 337 20.64 10.00 17.93
CA SER A 337 21.20 9.17 16.86
C SER A 337 22.69 9.50 16.62
N GLY A 338 23.06 10.78 16.71
CA GLY A 338 24.44 11.24 16.65
C GLY A 338 25.31 10.66 17.76
N LEU A 339 24.82 10.66 19.01
CA LEU A 339 25.52 10.09 20.17
C LEU A 339 25.74 8.58 20.04
N VAL A 340 24.76 7.84 19.51
CA VAL A 340 24.91 6.38 19.24
C VAL A 340 26.03 6.14 18.23
N ARG A 341 26.07 6.91 17.13
CA ARG A 341 27.11 6.81 16.10
C ARG A 341 28.50 7.19 16.63
N ALA A 342 28.58 8.17 17.53
CA ALA A 342 29.81 8.56 18.21
C ALA A 342 30.27 7.53 19.27
N GLY A 343 29.45 6.51 19.57
CA GLY A 343 29.72 5.54 20.64
C GLY A 343 29.44 6.06 22.06
N GLN A 344 28.94 7.29 22.19
CA GLN A 344 28.64 7.98 23.44
C GLN A 344 27.28 7.55 24.01
N LEU A 345 27.16 6.25 24.30
CA LEU A 345 25.92 5.65 24.77
C LEU A 345 25.53 6.13 26.17
N ASP A 346 26.48 6.42 27.06
CA ASP A 346 26.14 6.93 28.39
C ASP A 346 25.53 8.34 28.30
N GLY A 347 26.05 9.21 27.43
CA GLY A 347 25.44 10.50 27.09
C GLY A 347 24.01 10.36 26.56
N MET A 348 23.79 9.43 25.62
CA MET A 348 22.45 9.11 25.12
C MET A 348 21.51 8.71 26.27
N MET A 349 21.97 7.86 27.20
CA MET A 349 21.20 7.40 28.35
C MET A 349 20.88 8.52 29.35
N THR A 350 21.78 9.49 29.54
CA THR A 350 21.58 10.65 30.42
C THR A 350 20.57 11.62 29.83
N LEU A 351 20.64 11.90 28.53
CA LEU A 351 19.65 12.75 27.87
C LEU A 351 18.25 12.16 27.97
N LEU A 352 18.11 10.84 27.82
CA LEU A 352 16.83 10.17 28.02
C LEU A 352 16.30 10.29 29.46
N ASP A 353 17.17 10.31 30.47
CA ASP A 353 16.77 10.45 31.87
C ASP A 353 16.27 11.87 32.20
N GLU A 354 16.90 12.88 31.63
CA GLU A 354 16.53 14.29 31.84
C GLU A 354 15.22 14.65 31.11
N LEU A 355 14.80 13.85 30.12
CA LEU A 355 13.49 14.00 29.47
C LEU A 355 12.37 13.35 30.29
N PRO A 356 11.16 13.94 30.36
CA PRO A 356 10.05 13.33 31.09
C PRO A 356 9.68 11.95 30.52
N ALA A 357 9.11 11.08 31.37
CA ALA A 357 8.58 9.81 30.93
C ALA A 357 7.34 10.03 30.03
N PRO A 358 7.17 9.24 28.95
CA PRO A 358 6.06 9.41 28.03
C PRO A 358 4.73 9.08 28.71
N GLN A 359 3.73 9.97 28.54
CA GLN A 359 2.36 9.72 28.97
C GLN A 359 1.54 9.25 27.77
N PHE A 360 1.31 7.94 27.66
CA PHE A 360 0.55 7.38 26.55
C PHE A 360 -0.95 7.40 26.85
N ARG A 361 -1.76 7.83 25.87
CA ARG A 361 -3.23 7.68 25.93
C ARG A 361 -3.61 6.23 25.61
N ALA A 362 -4.80 5.78 26.01
CA ALA A 362 -5.25 4.39 25.87
C ALA A 362 -5.22 3.80 24.44
N ASN A 363 -5.14 4.64 23.40
CA ASN A 363 -5.11 4.22 21.99
C ASN A 363 -3.74 4.42 21.32
N GLU A 364 -2.71 4.82 22.06
CA GLU A 364 -1.39 5.12 21.50
C GLU A 364 -0.43 3.94 21.65
N ASN A 365 0.43 3.75 20.64
CA ASN A 365 1.38 2.64 20.62
C ASN A 365 2.54 2.90 21.59
N THR A 366 2.47 2.28 22.77
CA THR A 366 3.51 2.28 23.80
C THR A 366 4.80 1.60 23.33
N ASP A 367 4.71 0.64 22.39
CA ASP A 367 5.85 -0.16 21.93
C ASP A 367 6.80 0.63 21.01
N GLY A 368 6.39 1.81 20.53
CA GLY A 368 7.17 2.64 19.59
C GLY A 368 8.29 3.48 20.23
N TYR A 369 8.30 3.63 21.56
CA TYR A 369 9.29 4.47 22.23
C TYR A 369 10.67 3.79 22.25
N GLY A 370 11.69 4.52 21.78
CA GLY A 370 13.07 4.02 21.73
C GLY A 370 13.37 3.05 20.58
N THR A 371 12.38 2.64 19.78
CA THR A 371 12.58 1.70 18.65
C THR A 371 13.65 2.18 17.67
N PHE A 372 13.67 3.48 17.37
CA PHE A 372 14.70 4.04 16.48
C PHE A 372 16.12 3.91 17.06
N LEU A 373 16.29 4.03 18.38
CA LEU A 373 17.59 3.85 19.04
C LEU A 373 18.01 2.40 19.01
N ILE A 374 17.07 1.47 19.22
CA ILE A 374 17.35 0.04 19.11
C ILE A 374 17.83 -0.29 17.70
N VAL A 375 17.16 0.21 16.66
CA VAL A 375 17.57 0.04 15.26
C VAL A 375 18.96 0.64 15.01
N GLU A 376 19.21 1.86 15.51
CA GLU A 376 20.49 2.55 15.32
C GLU A 376 21.64 1.84 16.05
N MET A 377 21.41 1.34 17.27
CA MET A 377 22.39 0.57 18.04
C MET A 377 22.73 -0.75 17.37
N LEU A 378 21.73 -1.44 16.80
CA LEU A 378 21.96 -2.68 16.04
C LEU A 378 22.68 -2.41 14.71
N ARG A 379 22.41 -1.28 14.05
CA ARG A 379 23.09 -0.87 12.81
C ARG A 379 24.56 -0.53 13.04
N ASN A 380 24.91 0.05 14.19
CA ASN A 380 26.28 0.39 14.57
C ASN A 380 26.99 -0.76 15.33
N ASP A 381 26.47 -2.00 15.27
CA ASP A 381 27.05 -3.20 15.88
C ASP A 381 27.42 -3.02 17.38
N VAL A 382 26.60 -2.26 18.13
CA VAL A 382 26.86 -2.00 19.55
C VAL A 382 26.94 -3.33 20.32
N PRO A 383 27.91 -3.49 21.25
CA PRO A 383 28.04 -4.70 22.04
C PRO A 383 26.74 -5.05 22.77
N PHE A 384 26.37 -6.35 22.76
CA PHE A 384 25.11 -6.83 23.32
C PHE A 384 24.88 -6.39 24.77
N ASP A 385 25.91 -6.34 25.61
CA ASP A 385 25.76 -5.99 27.03
C ASP A 385 25.29 -4.55 27.21
N ARG A 386 25.71 -3.64 26.31
CA ARG A 386 25.29 -2.24 26.29
C ARG A 386 23.85 -2.11 25.76
N VAL A 387 23.50 -2.86 24.71
CA VAL A 387 22.11 -2.96 24.22
C VAL A 387 21.20 -3.48 25.33
N ASN A 388 21.60 -4.55 26.01
CA ASN A 388 20.83 -5.17 27.08
C ASN A 388 20.63 -4.21 28.27
N LYS A 389 21.67 -3.47 28.67
CA LYS A 389 21.57 -2.42 29.71
C LYS A 389 20.57 -1.33 29.31
N PHE A 390 20.54 -0.93 28.04
CA PHE A 390 19.57 0.03 27.52
C PHE A 390 18.13 -0.51 27.60
N LEU A 391 17.88 -1.73 27.11
CA LEU A 391 16.56 -2.35 27.15
C LEU A 391 16.03 -2.51 28.58
N GLN A 392 16.86 -2.96 29.52
CA GLN A 392 16.50 -3.04 30.93
C GLN A 392 16.12 -1.69 31.51
N LYS A 393 16.83 -0.62 31.12
CA LYS A 393 16.54 0.72 31.61
C LYS A 393 15.21 1.24 31.06
N LEU A 394 14.89 1.00 29.78
CA LEU A 394 13.59 1.35 29.20
C LEU A 394 12.40 0.71 29.94
N ILE A 395 12.57 -0.54 30.37
CA ILE A 395 11.55 -1.27 31.14
C ILE A 395 11.47 -0.71 32.57
N LYS A 396 12.60 -0.53 33.25
CA LYS A 396 12.65 0.01 34.62
C LYS A 396 12.08 1.42 34.74
N SER A 397 12.27 2.25 33.71
CA SER A 397 11.74 3.62 33.68
C SER A 397 10.32 3.70 33.12
N GLU A 398 9.65 2.56 32.88
CA GLU A 398 8.31 2.46 32.29
C GLU A 398 8.15 3.19 30.94
N ARG A 399 9.26 3.41 30.22
CA ARG A 399 9.27 4.10 28.92
C ARG A 399 8.86 3.17 27.78
N ASN A 400 9.21 1.89 27.88
CA ASN A 400 8.79 0.83 26.97
C ASN A 400 8.84 -0.54 27.68
N LEU A 401 7.67 -1.08 28.03
CA LEU A 401 7.56 -2.36 28.74
C LEU A 401 7.90 -3.57 27.84
N ARG A 402 7.71 -3.43 26.52
CA ARG A 402 7.95 -4.50 25.53
C ARG A 402 9.25 -4.32 24.74
N ALA A 403 10.23 -3.64 25.35
CA ALA A 403 11.48 -3.29 24.70
C ALA A 403 12.24 -4.51 24.15
N TYR A 404 12.21 -5.66 24.84
CA TYR A 404 12.84 -6.89 24.36
C TYR A 404 12.14 -7.49 23.14
N GLN A 405 10.80 -7.47 23.09
CA GLN A 405 10.03 -7.94 21.93
C GLN A 405 10.35 -7.10 20.69
N VAL A 406 10.37 -5.77 20.85
CA VAL A 406 10.72 -4.83 19.77
C VAL A 406 12.16 -5.02 19.31
N ALA A 407 13.10 -5.23 20.24
CA ALA A 407 14.50 -5.50 19.90
C ALA A 407 14.67 -6.83 19.16
N CYS A 408 13.94 -7.87 19.57
CA CYS A 408 13.89 -9.14 18.86
C CYS A 408 13.36 -8.96 17.43
N GLU A 409 12.27 -8.21 17.23
CA GLU A 409 11.72 -7.93 15.90
C GLU A 409 12.72 -7.17 15.01
N CYS A 410 13.36 -6.13 15.56
CA CYS A 410 14.33 -5.32 14.85
C CYS A 410 15.58 -6.14 14.46
N ALA A 411 16.10 -6.96 15.39
CA ALA A 411 17.23 -7.84 15.13
C ALA A 411 16.89 -8.94 14.11
N ALA A 412 15.67 -9.49 14.16
CA ALA A 412 15.18 -10.47 13.19
C ALA A 412 15.06 -9.87 11.78
N LYS A 413 14.51 -8.66 11.65
CA LYS A 413 14.42 -7.94 10.37
C LYS A 413 15.80 -7.60 9.79
N ALA A 414 16.74 -7.19 10.65
CA ALA A 414 18.10 -6.84 10.25
C ALA A 414 18.99 -8.06 9.96
N GLY A 415 18.61 -9.27 10.36
CA GLY A 415 19.51 -10.43 10.26
C GLY A 415 20.66 -10.40 11.27
N HIS A 416 20.51 -9.66 12.38
CA HIS A 416 21.62 -9.34 13.27
C HIS A 416 21.99 -10.51 14.20
N PRO A 417 23.28 -10.84 14.42
CA PRO A 417 23.72 -11.98 15.25
C PRO A 417 23.18 -11.96 16.70
N HIS A 418 22.98 -10.77 17.28
CA HIS A 418 22.42 -10.59 18.62
C HIS A 418 21.02 -11.15 18.79
N PHE A 419 20.27 -11.45 17.72
CA PHE A 419 18.89 -11.93 17.83
C PHE A 419 18.76 -13.18 18.73
N SER A 420 19.66 -14.16 18.59
CA SER A 420 19.70 -15.35 19.45
C SER A 420 19.92 -15.03 20.94
N ARG A 421 20.78 -14.04 21.24
CA ARG A 421 21.06 -13.58 22.60
C ARG A 421 19.89 -12.77 23.18
N LEU A 422 19.20 -12.00 22.35
CA LEU A 422 17.99 -11.26 22.74
C LEU A 422 16.84 -12.21 23.08
N LEU A 423 16.64 -13.29 22.32
CA LEU A 423 15.66 -14.32 22.68
C LEU A 423 15.99 -14.99 24.02
N ALA A 424 17.27 -15.28 24.27
CA ALA A 424 17.68 -15.82 25.56
C ALA A 424 17.44 -14.84 26.73
N ALA A 425 17.56 -13.54 26.48
CA ALA A 425 17.23 -12.49 27.47
C ALA A 425 15.72 -12.28 27.64
N LEU A 426 14.91 -12.60 26.61
CA LEU A 426 13.44 -12.53 26.65
C LEU A 426 12.81 -13.75 27.34
N ALA A 427 13.43 -14.93 27.23
CA ALA A 427 12.95 -16.18 27.81
C ALA A 427 12.55 -16.13 29.32
N PRO A 428 13.24 -15.42 30.22
CA PRO A 428 12.78 -15.30 31.62
C PRO A 428 11.60 -14.35 31.81
N LEU A 429 11.26 -13.52 30.81
CA LEU A 429 10.18 -12.53 30.89
C LEU A 429 8.86 -13.05 30.32
N GLU A 430 8.89 -13.94 29.34
CA GLU A 430 7.73 -14.48 28.64
C GLU A 430 8.00 -15.89 28.11
N ASP A 431 6.95 -16.72 28.06
CA ASP A 431 7.01 -18.05 27.45
C ASP A 431 7.19 -17.95 25.92
N LEU A 432 8.36 -18.38 25.44
CA LEU A 432 8.70 -18.34 24.02
C LEU A 432 7.91 -19.40 23.22
N ARG A 433 7.39 -18.98 22.07
CA ARG A 433 6.67 -19.84 21.12
C ARG A 433 7.55 -20.24 19.93
N PRO A 434 7.25 -21.33 19.20
CA PRO A 434 8.07 -21.79 18.07
C PRO A 434 8.32 -20.74 16.99
N HIS A 435 7.34 -19.87 16.72
CA HIS A 435 7.43 -18.85 15.67
C HIS A 435 8.56 -17.83 15.86
N TYR A 436 9.02 -17.59 17.09
CA TYR A 436 10.17 -16.71 17.35
C TYR A 436 11.46 -17.21 16.68
N PHE A 437 11.55 -18.52 16.40
CA PHE A 437 12.73 -19.15 15.83
C PHE A 437 12.67 -19.29 14.30
N TRP A 438 11.53 -19.05 13.65
CA TRP A 438 11.42 -19.13 12.17
C TRP A 438 12.39 -18.19 11.44
N PRO A 439 12.55 -16.91 11.85
CA PRO A 439 13.54 -16.04 11.24
C PRO A 439 14.97 -16.55 11.46
N LEU A 440 15.27 -17.15 12.62
CA LEU A 440 16.59 -17.75 12.90
C LEU A 440 16.88 -18.92 11.96
N PHE A 441 15.91 -19.82 11.73
CA PHE A 441 16.08 -20.90 10.77
C PHE A 441 16.43 -20.36 9.38
N MET A 442 15.71 -19.34 8.90
CA MET A 442 15.96 -18.75 7.59
C MET A 442 17.32 -18.06 7.50
N GLN A 443 17.75 -17.34 8.54
CA GLN A 443 19.05 -16.66 8.58
C GLN A 443 20.22 -17.64 8.67
N ARG A 444 20.12 -18.63 9.57
CA ARG A 444 21.17 -19.63 9.81
C ARG A 444 21.30 -20.63 8.68
N THR A 445 20.22 -20.94 7.98
CA THR A 445 20.28 -21.76 6.75
C THR A 445 21.12 -21.06 5.67
N LYS A 446 21.02 -19.73 5.54
CA LYS A 446 21.79 -18.97 4.53
C LYS A 446 23.28 -18.85 4.85
N SER A 447 23.63 -18.77 6.13
CA SER A 447 25.01 -18.58 6.60
C SER A 447 25.74 -19.90 6.81
N ASP A 448 25.12 -20.81 7.56
CA ASP A 448 25.76 -22.01 8.13
C ASP A 448 25.16 -23.33 7.56
N GLY A 449 24.22 -23.25 6.60
CA GLY A 449 23.58 -24.41 5.97
C GLY A 449 22.85 -25.32 6.97
N GLU A 450 23.05 -26.64 6.86
CA GLU A 450 22.40 -27.64 7.73
C GLU A 450 22.85 -27.55 9.19
N ALA A 451 24.14 -27.25 9.42
CA ALA A 451 24.68 -27.09 10.78
C ALA A 451 24.00 -25.93 11.51
N GLY A 452 23.66 -24.86 10.77
CA GLY A 452 22.88 -23.73 11.28
C GLY A 452 21.49 -24.14 11.77
N VAL A 453 20.76 -24.93 10.98
CA VAL A 453 19.41 -25.42 11.34
C VAL A 453 19.46 -26.27 12.60
N LEU A 454 20.41 -27.20 12.68
CA LEU A 454 20.60 -28.05 13.87
C LEU A 454 21.02 -27.21 15.09
N GLY A 455 21.84 -26.17 14.89
CA GLY A 455 22.20 -25.22 15.94
C GLY A 455 21.01 -24.44 16.50
N VAL A 456 20.05 -24.05 15.65
CA VAL A 456 18.80 -23.41 16.09
C VAL A 456 17.94 -24.37 16.90
N LEU A 457 17.82 -25.65 16.48
CA LEU A 457 17.10 -26.66 17.26
C LEU A 457 17.72 -26.87 18.66
N LYS A 458 19.05 -26.95 18.74
CA LYS A 458 19.76 -27.00 20.04
C LYS A 458 19.49 -25.76 20.89
N THR A 459 19.35 -24.59 20.26
CA THR A 459 19.01 -23.34 20.95
C THR A 459 17.56 -23.37 21.47
N MET A 460 16.61 -23.87 20.67
CA MET A 460 15.22 -24.09 21.10
C MET A 460 15.16 -25.04 22.31
N HIS A 461 15.90 -26.16 22.25
CA HIS A 461 16.01 -27.10 23.36
C HIS A 461 16.59 -26.46 24.63
N LYS A 462 17.68 -25.67 24.48
CA LYS A 462 18.28 -24.92 25.60
C LYS A 462 17.31 -23.93 26.24
N LEU A 463 16.43 -23.33 25.43
CA LEU A 463 15.39 -22.39 25.88
C LEU A 463 14.07 -23.09 26.26
N LYS A 464 14.04 -24.43 26.31
CA LYS A 464 12.87 -25.25 26.65
C LYS A 464 11.65 -25.04 25.73
N VAL A 465 11.89 -24.70 24.47
CA VAL A 465 10.84 -24.57 23.44
C VAL A 465 10.85 -25.80 22.55
N GLU A 466 9.73 -26.50 22.48
CA GLU A 466 9.59 -27.65 21.59
C GLU A 466 9.16 -27.20 20.19
N PRO A 467 9.79 -27.69 19.11
CA PRO A 467 9.35 -27.38 17.76
C PRO A 467 7.99 -28.02 17.47
N ASP A 468 7.10 -27.26 16.85
CA ASP A 468 5.83 -27.76 16.35
C ASP A 468 5.98 -28.40 14.95
N GLN A 469 4.91 -29.06 14.52
CA GLN A 469 4.81 -29.71 13.22
C GLN A 469 5.11 -28.76 12.05
N GLU A 470 4.59 -27.52 12.13
CA GLU A 470 4.78 -26.51 11.09
C GLU A 470 6.26 -26.12 10.97
N THR A 471 6.92 -25.87 12.10
CA THR A 471 8.35 -25.57 12.18
C THR A 471 9.17 -26.69 11.52
N LEU A 472 8.86 -27.95 11.86
CA LEU A 472 9.59 -29.10 11.32
C LEU A 472 9.37 -29.27 9.81
N THR A 473 8.11 -29.18 9.35
CA THR A 473 7.73 -29.45 7.96
C THR A 473 8.19 -28.36 6.99
N GLN A 474 8.08 -27.08 7.39
CA GLN A 474 8.37 -25.97 6.49
C GLN A 474 9.81 -25.46 6.59
N TYR A 475 10.38 -25.40 7.81
CA TYR A 475 11.65 -24.69 8.07
C TYR A 475 12.84 -25.61 8.32
N VAL A 476 12.61 -26.81 8.87
CA VAL A 476 13.70 -27.75 9.24
C VAL A 476 13.94 -28.80 8.16
N LEU A 477 13.00 -29.74 7.96
CA LEU A 477 13.21 -30.92 7.12
C LEU A 477 13.58 -30.58 5.66
N PRO A 478 12.94 -29.61 4.97
CA PRO A 478 13.29 -29.27 3.58
C PRO A 478 14.71 -28.75 3.41
N LYS A 479 15.37 -28.33 4.49
CA LYS A 479 16.72 -27.76 4.47
C LYS A 479 17.81 -28.79 4.81
N LEU A 480 17.45 -29.99 5.25
CA LEU A 480 18.38 -31.04 5.72
C LEU A 480 18.66 -32.12 4.67
N SER A 481 18.96 -31.72 3.43
CA SER A 481 19.15 -32.64 2.30
C SER A 481 20.25 -33.70 2.46
N LEU A 482 21.37 -33.38 3.12
CA LEU A 482 22.50 -34.28 3.35
C LEU A 482 22.23 -35.17 4.56
N THR A 483 21.74 -34.59 5.65
CA THR A 483 21.39 -35.31 6.88
C THR A 483 20.30 -36.34 6.60
N LEU A 484 19.32 -36.03 5.75
CA LEU A 484 18.20 -36.91 5.38
C LEU A 484 18.54 -37.99 4.34
N LYS A 485 19.79 -38.09 3.88
CA LYS A 485 20.19 -39.19 2.99
C LYS A 485 19.99 -40.54 3.65
N ASP A 486 20.45 -40.68 4.89
CA ASP A 486 20.16 -41.84 5.73
C ASP A 486 19.14 -41.46 6.80
N SER A 487 17.92 -41.97 6.62
CA SER A 487 16.78 -41.72 7.51
C SER A 487 17.06 -42.14 8.95
N ARG A 488 17.93 -43.14 9.19
CA ARG A 488 18.23 -43.63 10.54
C ARG A 488 19.17 -42.70 11.29
N THR A 489 20.23 -42.23 10.62
CA THR A 489 21.13 -41.24 11.21
C THR A 489 20.43 -39.91 11.40
N ALA A 490 19.53 -39.52 10.50
CA ALA A 490 18.77 -38.29 10.61
C ALA A 490 17.89 -38.25 11.86
N LEU A 491 17.17 -39.35 12.16
CA LEU A 491 16.34 -39.43 13.36
C LEU A 491 17.18 -39.28 14.64
N LYS A 492 18.32 -39.98 14.73
CA LYS A 492 19.23 -39.86 15.88
C LYS A 492 19.74 -38.43 16.06
N ILE A 493 20.18 -37.79 14.98
CA ILE A 493 20.70 -36.41 15.03
C ILE A 493 19.62 -35.42 15.49
N LEU A 494 18.37 -35.61 15.07
CA LEU A 494 17.25 -34.74 15.47
C LEU A 494 16.81 -35.02 16.91
N GLU A 495 16.84 -36.28 17.37
CA GLU A 495 16.65 -36.65 18.77
C GLU A 495 17.74 -36.04 19.66
N ASP A 496 19.01 -36.10 19.23
CA ASP A 496 20.16 -35.48 19.91
C ASP A 496 20.04 -33.93 19.97
N CYS A 497 19.31 -33.33 19.03
CA CYS A 497 18.97 -31.90 19.06
C CYS A 497 17.79 -31.55 19.97
N GLY A 498 17.19 -32.54 20.65
CA GLY A 498 16.09 -32.34 21.61
C GLY A 498 14.69 -32.39 21.00
N VAL A 499 14.53 -32.93 19.77
CA VAL A 499 13.21 -33.10 19.15
C VAL A 499 12.61 -34.43 19.59
N ARG A 500 11.41 -34.40 20.20
CA ARG A 500 10.71 -35.62 20.61
C ARG A 500 10.27 -36.43 19.39
N SER A 501 10.49 -37.74 19.41
CA SER A 501 10.09 -38.65 18.33
C SER A 501 8.58 -38.58 18.05
N ALA A 502 7.74 -38.40 19.08
CA ALA A 502 6.29 -38.22 18.92
C ALA A 502 5.89 -37.08 17.98
N VAL A 503 6.62 -35.95 18.01
CA VAL A 503 6.34 -34.78 17.17
C VAL A 503 7.06 -34.88 15.83
N LEU A 504 8.21 -35.57 15.79
CA LEU A 504 9.02 -35.72 14.58
C LEU A 504 8.45 -36.71 13.57
N MET A 505 7.84 -37.80 14.01
CA MET A 505 7.48 -38.93 13.14
C MET A 505 6.49 -38.54 12.02
N THR A 506 5.43 -37.80 12.31
CA THR A 506 4.44 -37.39 11.28
C THR A 506 5.06 -36.45 10.23
N PRO A 507 5.75 -35.34 10.59
CA PRO A 507 6.48 -34.50 9.63
C PRO A 507 7.55 -35.25 8.83
N PHE A 508 8.27 -36.17 9.47
CA PHE A 508 9.34 -36.93 8.83
C PHE A 508 8.80 -37.89 7.77
N ILE A 509 7.74 -38.63 8.09
CA ILE A 509 7.02 -39.49 7.14
C ILE A 509 6.42 -38.65 6.00
N SER A 510 5.81 -37.51 6.32
CA SER A 510 5.30 -36.56 5.31
C SER A 510 6.38 -36.15 4.31
N HIS A 511 7.56 -35.77 4.81
CA HIS A 511 8.71 -35.39 3.98
C HIS A 511 9.20 -36.53 3.08
N LEU A 512 9.31 -37.75 3.60
CA LEU A 512 9.71 -38.93 2.82
C LEU A 512 8.68 -39.29 1.75
N LEU A 513 7.38 -39.12 2.04
CA LEU A 513 6.32 -39.30 1.06
C LEU A 513 6.44 -38.28 -0.07
N TYR A 514 6.72 -37.00 0.20
CA TYR A 514 6.99 -36.01 -0.86
C TYR A 514 8.17 -36.39 -1.76
N GLN A 515 9.18 -37.11 -1.24
CA GLN A 515 10.34 -37.59 -1.98
C GLN A 515 10.13 -38.95 -2.68
N ASN A 516 8.93 -39.53 -2.63
CA ASN A 516 8.62 -40.85 -3.23
C ASN A 516 9.40 -42.04 -2.61
N ARG A 517 9.81 -41.95 -1.32
CA ARG A 517 10.61 -42.98 -0.62
C ARG A 517 9.73 -43.95 0.19
N PHE A 518 8.89 -44.74 -0.48
CA PHE A 518 7.93 -45.63 0.19
C PHE A 518 8.55 -46.72 1.07
N ASP A 519 9.64 -47.35 0.62
CA ASP A 519 10.24 -48.50 1.33
C ASP A 519 10.79 -48.08 2.70
N GLU A 520 11.28 -46.84 2.82
CA GLU A 520 11.75 -46.27 4.09
C GLU A 520 10.61 -45.86 5.02
N VAL A 521 9.51 -45.33 4.47
CA VAL A 521 8.29 -45.07 5.25
C VAL A 521 7.76 -46.36 5.88
N LEU A 522 7.76 -47.46 5.12
CA LEU A 522 7.37 -48.78 5.62
C LEU A 522 8.33 -49.30 6.72
N ASP A 523 9.65 -49.15 6.53
CA ASP A 523 10.65 -49.53 7.55
C ASP A 523 10.44 -48.75 8.86
N LEU A 524 10.13 -47.45 8.77
CA LEU A 524 9.88 -46.59 9.92
C LEU A 524 8.55 -46.93 10.64
N ALA A 525 7.45 -47.08 9.89
CA ALA A 525 6.14 -47.40 10.45
C ALA A 525 6.11 -48.77 11.17
N ARG A 526 6.91 -49.73 10.70
CA ARG A 526 7.05 -51.05 11.32
C ARG A 526 7.90 -51.02 12.58
N ARG A 527 9.02 -50.28 12.57
CA ARG A 527 10.00 -50.27 13.66
C ARG A 527 9.62 -49.39 14.85
N TYR A 528 9.01 -48.24 14.60
CA TYR A 528 8.72 -47.26 15.64
C TYR A 528 7.22 -47.33 16.02
N PRO A 529 6.88 -47.63 17.29
CA PRO A 529 5.48 -47.79 17.74
C PRO A 529 4.77 -46.45 18.02
N THR A 530 5.18 -45.37 17.38
CA THR A 530 4.67 -44.02 17.63
C THR A 530 3.32 -43.82 16.93
N LYS A 531 2.33 -43.25 17.63
CA LYS A 531 1.06 -42.86 17.02
C LYS A 531 1.25 -41.67 16.07
N LEU A 532 0.60 -41.72 14.90
CA LEU A 532 0.74 -40.77 13.80
C LEU A 532 -0.57 -39.99 13.58
N ASN A 533 -0.44 -38.69 13.31
CA ASN A 533 -1.58 -37.89 12.89
C ASN A 533 -1.82 -38.10 11.39
N THR A 534 -2.84 -38.89 11.07
CA THR A 534 -3.16 -39.30 9.71
C THR A 534 -3.84 -38.20 8.88
N GLU A 535 -4.42 -37.16 9.50
CA GLU A 535 -5.00 -36.02 8.78
C GLU A 535 -3.93 -35.20 8.04
N GLU A 536 -2.78 -35.01 8.67
CA GLU A 536 -1.69 -34.19 8.10
C GLU A 536 -0.91 -34.93 7.01
N LEU A 537 -1.04 -36.25 6.93
CA LEU A 537 -0.48 -37.09 5.88
C LEU A 537 -1.35 -37.13 4.61
N MET A 538 -2.56 -36.56 4.65
CA MET A 538 -3.50 -36.57 3.51
C MET A 538 -2.92 -35.94 2.26
N TRP A 539 -2.35 -34.74 2.35
CA TRP A 539 -1.78 -34.02 1.21
C TRP A 539 -0.61 -34.78 0.53
N PRO A 540 0.39 -35.27 1.28
CA PRO A 540 1.43 -36.14 0.73
C PRO A 540 0.85 -37.38 0.02
N LEU A 541 -0.15 -38.04 0.61
CA LEU A 541 -0.79 -39.22 0.02
C LEU A 541 -1.57 -38.89 -1.26
N ILE A 542 -2.31 -37.77 -1.30
CA ILE A 542 -3.00 -37.27 -2.50
C ILE A 542 -2.00 -36.98 -3.61
N LEU A 543 -0.87 -36.34 -3.30
CA LEU A 543 0.19 -36.08 -4.28
C LEU A 543 0.73 -37.40 -4.83
N GLN A 544 1.09 -38.35 -3.97
CA GLN A 544 1.64 -39.64 -4.40
C GLN A 544 0.64 -40.45 -5.22
N ALA A 545 -0.64 -40.43 -4.87
CA ALA A 545 -1.70 -41.06 -5.65
C ALA A 545 -1.87 -40.42 -7.05
N ASN A 546 -1.66 -39.09 -7.15
CA ASN A 546 -1.75 -38.38 -8.43
C ASN A 546 -0.53 -38.60 -9.34
N VAL A 547 0.67 -38.64 -8.77
CA VAL A 547 1.95 -38.78 -9.48
C VAL A 547 2.18 -40.24 -9.91
N ASN A 548 1.95 -41.20 -9.01
CA ASN A 548 2.30 -42.60 -9.23
C ASN A 548 1.08 -43.47 -9.55
N ARG A 549 0.73 -43.57 -10.83
CA ARG A 549 -0.51 -44.24 -11.31
C ARG A 549 -0.36 -45.70 -11.75
N SER A 550 0.85 -46.22 -11.81
CA SER A 550 1.07 -47.62 -12.19
C SER A 550 0.57 -48.57 -11.09
N ALA A 551 0.12 -49.78 -11.47
CA ALA A 551 -0.33 -50.80 -10.53
C ALA A 551 0.72 -51.14 -9.44
N VAL A 552 2.01 -51.16 -9.79
CA VAL A 552 3.10 -51.43 -8.83
C VAL A 552 3.17 -50.36 -7.72
N HIS A 553 3.04 -49.09 -8.09
CA HIS A 553 3.07 -47.99 -7.12
C HIS A 553 1.75 -47.85 -6.35
N GLN A 554 0.60 -48.14 -6.97
CA GLN A 554 -0.68 -48.21 -6.26
C GLN A 554 -0.65 -49.30 -5.19
N ARG A 555 -0.06 -50.45 -5.50
CA ARG A 555 0.17 -51.53 -4.53
C ARG A 555 1.04 -51.08 -3.36
N LYS A 556 2.18 -50.43 -3.63
CA LYS A 556 3.05 -49.86 -2.58
C LYS A 556 2.35 -48.79 -1.76
N LEU A 557 1.55 -47.93 -2.39
CA LEU A 557 0.76 -46.89 -1.72
C LEU A 557 -0.27 -47.52 -0.78
N SER A 558 -0.97 -48.58 -1.21
CA SER A 558 -1.89 -49.33 -0.36
C SER A 558 -1.19 -50.00 0.81
N GLU A 559 0.00 -50.59 0.60
CA GLU A 559 0.81 -51.14 1.68
C GLU A 559 1.20 -50.07 2.72
N VAL A 560 1.56 -48.86 2.26
CA VAL A 560 1.86 -47.71 3.12
C VAL A 560 0.63 -47.23 3.86
N ILE A 561 -0.53 -47.08 3.20
CA ILE A 561 -1.78 -46.68 3.85
C ILE A 561 -2.17 -47.68 4.95
N CYS A 562 -2.00 -48.98 4.71
CA CYS A 562 -2.25 -50.02 5.71
C CYS A 562 -1.30 -49.87 6.92
N ALA A 563 0.00 -49.72 6.67
CA ALA A 563 0.99 -49.52 7.74
C ALA A 563 0.77 -48.22 8.54
N LEU A 564 0.28 -47.16 7.90
CA LEU A 564 -0.05 -45.89 8.56
C LEU A 564 -1.35 -45.97 9.36
N LYS A 565 -2.36 -46.72 8.86
CA LYS A 565 -3.63 -46.94 9.56
C LYS A 565 -3.41 -47.65 10.90
N ASP A 566 -2.57 -48.68 10.94
CA ASP A 566 -2.25 -49.41 12.18
C ASP A 566 -1.56 -48.53 13.24
N ARG A 567 -1.11 -47.34 12.83
CA ARG A 567 -0.41 -46.36 13.67
C ARG A 567 -1.20 -45.07 13.86
N SER A 568 -2.45 -44.98 13.42
CA SER A 568 -3.23 -43.74 13.56
C SER A 568 -3.47 -43.38 15.03
N VAL A 569 -3.52 -42.08 15.33
CA VAL A 569 -3.97 -41.60 16.65
C VAL A 569 -5.43 -42.00 16.90
N ASP A 570 -6.26 -41.86 15.86
CA ASP A 570 -7.68 -42.21 15.86
C ASP A 570 -7.94 -43.50 15.08
N GLU A 571 -8.30 -44.58 15.79
CA GLU A 571 -8.56 -45.90 15.19
C GLU A 571 -9.79 -45.90 14.26
N ARG A 572 -10.70 -44.92 14.44
CA ARG A 572 -11.92 -44.76 13.65
C ARG A 572 -11.73 -43.88 12.42
N HIS A 573 -10.53 -43.36 12.17
CA HIS A 573 -10.27 -42.47 11.03
C HIS A 573 -10.29 -43.24 9.71
N ASP A 574 -11.17 -42.83 8.79
CA ASP A 574 -11.25 -43.36 7.44
C ASP A 574 -10.18 -42.76 6.50
N LEU A 575 -8.92 -43.10 6.71
CA LEU A 575 -7.79 -42.60 5.89
C LEU A 575 -7.97 -42.95 4.39
N GLY A 576 -8.37 -44.19 4.09
CA GLY A 576 -8.54 -44.67 2.73
C GLY A 576 -9.72 -44.02 2.00
N GLY A 577 -10.87 -43.92 2.66
CA GLY A 577 -12.05 -43.29 2.09
C GLY A 577 -11.91 -41.77 1.95
N GLN A 578 -11.28 -41.10 2.92
CA GLN A 578 -10.98 -39.67 2.80
C GLN A 578 -10.05 -39.38 1.61
N LEU A 579 -9.03 -40.23 1.37
CA LEU A 579 -8.16 -40.10 0.19
C LEU A 579 -8.96 -40.20 -1.11
N LEU A 580 -9.85 -41.18 -1.23
CA LEU A 580 -10.66 -41.37 -2.43
C LEU A 580 -11.61 -40.19 -2.68
N LEU A 581 -12.21 -39.62 -1.63
CA LEU A 581 -13.07 -38.45 -1.74
C LEU A 581 -12.31 -37.21 -2.23
N GLU A 582 -11.11 -36.97 -1.70
CA GLU A 582 -10.27 -35.84 -2.13
C GLU A 582 -9.73 -36.01 -3.55
N LEU A 583 -9.51 -37.25 -4.00
CA LEU A 583 -9.17 -37.53 -5.39
C LEU A 583 -10.34 -37.28 -6.36
N ILE A 584 -11.59 -37.35 -5.89
CA ILE A 584 -12.80 -37.02 -6.67
C ILE A 584 -13.10 -35.52 -6.64
N SER A 585 -12.95 -34.87 -5.47
CA SER A 585 -13.28 -33.45 -5.28
C SER A 585 -12.40 -32.52 -6.12
N ASN A 586 -11.14 -32.90 -6.34
CA ASN A 586 -10.16 -32.07 -7.01
C ASN A 586 -10.33 -32.08 -8.54
N LYS A 587 -10.87 -30.99 -9.12
CA LYS A 587 -11.06 -30.88 -10.59
C LYS A 587 -9.78 -31.05 -11.43
N LYS A 588 -8.59 -30.95 -10.81
CA LYS A 588 -7.29 -31.12 -11.49
C LYS A 588 -6.78 -32.58 -11.48
N SER A 589 -7.32 -33.48 -10.65
CA SER A 589 -6.94 -34.89 -10.67
C SER A 589 -7.60 -35.58 -11.87
N LYS A 590 -6.77 -36.01 -12.84
CA LYS A 590 -7.21 -36.84 -13.98
C LYS A 590 -7.41 -38.31 -13.57
N HIS A 591 -8.13 -38.59 -12.48
CA HIS A 591 -8.43 -39.95 -12.04
C HIS A 591 -9.72 -40.43 -12.70
N ASP A 592 -9.57 -41.28 -13.70
CA ASP A 592 -10.71 -41.90 -14.37
C ASP A 592 -11.36 -42.96 -13.47
N ALA A 593 -12.64 -43.28 -13.74
CA ALA A 593 -13.38 -44.31 -13.02
C ALA A 593 -12.64 -45.67 -12.96
N ASN A 594 -11.88 -46.01 -14.00
CA ASN A 594 -11.07 -47.23 -14.05
C ASN A 594 -9.84 -47.19 -13.12
N SER A 595 -9.22 -46.02 -12.96
CA SER A 595 -8.06 -45.84 -12.06
C SER A 595 -8.48 -45.92 -10.59
N LEU A 596 -9.63 -45.32 -10.25
CA LEU A 596 -10.22 -45.44 -8.92
C LEU A 596 -10.66 -46.88 -8.62
N ARG A 597 -11.17 -47.61 -9.63
CA ARG A 597 -11.50 -49.04 -9.48
C ARG A 597 -10.25 -49.89 -9.20
N ALA A 598 -9.16 -49.67 -9.92
CA ALA A 598 -7.90 -50.37 -9.68
C ALA A 598 -7.36 -50.14 -8.25
N LEU A 599 -7.43 -48.89 -7.76
CA LEU A 599 -7.02 -48.57 -6.39
C LEU A 599 -7.93 -49.23 -5.34
N LEU A 600 -9.24 -49.27 -5.58
CA LEU A 600 -10.21 -49.98 -4.71
C LEU A 600 -9.97 -51.50 -4.68
N THR A 601 -9.58 -52.11 -5.80
CA THR A 601 -9.22 -53.54 -5.84
C THR A 601 -7.97 -53.82 -4.99
N GLU A 602 -6.97 -52.94 -5.03
CA GLU A 602 -5.81 -53.06 -4.15
C GLU A 602 -6.17 -52.79 -2.68
N PHE A 603 -7.11 -51.88 -2.39
CA PHE A 603 -7.61 -51.67 -1.03
C PHE A 603 -8.25 -52.93 -0.44
N ASP A 604 -9.05 -53.66 -1.22
CA ASP A 604 -9.62 -54.95 -0.81
C ASP A 604 -8.50 -55.99 -0.53
N ARG A 605 -7.49 -56.05 -1.41
CA ARG A 605 -6.35 -56.97 -1.29
C ARG A 605 -5.52 -56.75 -0.01
N PHE A 606 -5.38 -55.50 0.42
CA PHE A 606 -4.67 -55.12 1.66
C PHE A 606 -5.59 -54.96 2.87
N GLY A 607 -6.90 -55.24 2.74
CA GLY A 607 -7.86 -55.14 3.84
C GLY A 607 -8.17 -53.71 4.32
N ILE A 608 -7.95 -52.70 3.47
CA ILE A 608 -8.25 -51.30 3.77
C ILE A 608 -9.75 -51.08 3.62
N ARG A 609 -10.46 -50.89 4.73
CA ARG A 609 -11.90 -50.56 4.74
C ARG A 609 -12.14 -49.05 4.60
N ILE A 610 -13.29 -48.69 4.03
CA ILE A 610 -13.76 -47.30 3.84
C ILE A 610 -15.11 -47.08 4.53
N SER A 611 -15.42 -45.83 4.90
CA SER A 611 -16.69 -45.47 5.53
C SER A 611 -17.87 -45.58 4.57
N ARG A 612 -19.07 -45.79 5.14
CA ARG A 612 -20.34 -45.79 4.40
C ARG A 612 -20.57 -44.50 3.61
N MET A 613 -20.14 -43.36 4.14
CA MET A 613 -20.23 -42.05 3.48
C MET A 613 -19.37 -42.03 2.20
N ALA A 614 -18.10 -42.42 2.30
CA ALA A 614 -17.20 -42.49 1.16
C ALA A 614 -17.73 -43.45 0.08
N ALA A 615 -18.21 -44.62 0.49
CA ALA A 615 -18.81 -45.62 -0.40
C ALA A 615 -20.04 -45.08 -1.14
N GLY A 616 -20.90 -44.29 -0.47
CA GLY A 616 -22.09 -43.68 -1.07
C GLY A 616 -21.74 -42.64 -2.16
N VAL A 617 -20.76 -41.77 -1.90
CA VAL A 617 -20.29 -40.77 -2.86
C VAL A 617 -19.61 -41.44 -4.07
N LEU A 618 -18.78 -42.45 -3.83
CA LEU A 618 -18.14 -43.25 -4.89
C LEU A 618 -19.17 -43.93 -5.78
N LYS A 619 -20.24 -44.49 -5.21
CA LYS A 619 -21.35 -45.10 -5.97
C LYS A 619 -22.01 -44.11 -6.93
N ASN A 620 -22.30 -42.90 -6.45
CA ASN A 620 -22.88 -41.84 -7.28
C ASN A 620 -21.92 -41.38 -8.40
N HIS A 621 -20.61 -41.31 -8.10
CA HIS A 621 -19.58 -40.95 -9.08
C HIS A 621 -19.45 -42.00 -10.19
N PHE A 622 -19.37 -43.29 -9.84
CA PHE A 622 -19.36 -44.37 -10.83
C PHE A 622 -20.64 -44.41 -11.67
N GLY A 623 -21.81 -44.16 -11.05
CA GLY A 623 -23.09 -44.09 -11.76
C GLY A 623 -23.21 -42.94 -12.76
N ARG A 624 -22.59 -41.78 -12.50
CA ARG A 624 -22.57 -40.64 -13.44
C ARG A 624 -21.63 -40.87 -14.63
N ALA A 625 -20.51 -41.56 -14.43
CA ALA A 625 -19.53 -41.86 -15.49
C ALA A 625 -20.06 -42.87 -16.54
N LEU A 626 -21.01 -43.73 -16.17
CA LEU A 626 -21.63 -44.76 -17.03
C LEU A 626 -22.59 -44.22 -18.11
N LYS A 627 -22.88 -42.91 -18.17
CA LYS A 627 -23.77 -42.32 -19.19
C LYS A 627 -23.09 -41.97 -20.52
N GLY A 628 -21.77 -42.14 -20.64
CA GLY A 628 -21.03 -41.97 -21.90
C GLY A 628 -20.16 -43.19 -22.17
N THR A 629 -20.43 -43.88 -23.29
CA THR A 629 -19.77 -45.09 -23.81
C THR A 629 -20.14 -46.43 -23.13
N PRO A 630 -20.84 -47.35 -23.83
CA PRO A 630 -20.83 -48.76 -23.48
C PRO A 630 -19.52 -49.36 -24.01
N THR A 631 -18.71 -49.96 -23.15
CA THR A 631 -17.69 -50.92 -23.60
C THR A 631 -18.25 -52.33 -23.42
N PRO A 632 -18.14 -53.20 -24.43
CA PRO A 632 -18.39 -54.62 -24.28
C PRO A 632 -17.15 -55.21 -23.61
N ASP A 633 -17.32 -55.80 -22.43
CA ASP A 633 -16.65 -57.05 -22.01
C ASP A 633 -17.02 -57.37 -20.57
N GLY A 634 -17.79 -58.45 -20.42
CA GLY A 634 -18.21 -59.00 -19.13
C GLY A 634 -17.13 -59.87 -18.50
N SER A 635 -16.28 -59.27 -17.67
CA SER A 635 -15.41 -60.04 -16.74
C SER A 635 -14.82 -59.23 -15.57
N GLY A 636 -15.53 -58.22 -15.05
CA GLY A 636 -15.13 -57.51 -13.82
C GLY A 636 -16.25 -57.49 -12.80
N GLU A 637 -15.95 -57.78 -11.52
CA GLU A 637 -16.92 -57.61 -10.41
C GLU A 637 -17.60 -56.24 -10.52
N THR A 638 -18.92 -56.21 -10.40
CA THR A 638 -19.68 -54.96 -10.48
C THR A 638 -19.15 -53.99 -9.42
N SER A 639 -18.94 -52.73 -9.79
CA SER A 639 -18.39 -51.71 -8.87
C SER A 639 -19.18 -51.61 -7.54
N ASP A 640 -20.46 -51.97 -7.57
CA ASP A 640 -21.35 -52.09 -6.41
C ASP A 640 -21.03 -53.28 -5.48
N ALA A 641 -20.53 -54.40 -6.00
CA ALA A 641 -20.11 -55.56 -5.21
C ALA A 641 -18.80 -55.30 -4.47
N LEU A 642 -17.84 -54.64 -5.13
CA LEU A 642 -16.56 -54.22 -4.53
C LEU A 642 -16.79 -53.20 -3.40
N LEU A 643 -17.63 -52.18 -3.63
CA LEU A 643 -17.95 -51.19 -2.59
C LEU A 643 -18.59 -51.83 -1.36
N LYS A 644 -19.48 -52.80 -1.53
CA LYS A 644 -20.09 -53.53 -0.39
C LYS A 644 -19.07 -54.33 0.42
N LYS A 645 -18.05 -54.92 -0.23
CA LYS A 645 -16.99 -55.66 0.47
C LYS A 645 -16.09 -54.72 1.28
N VAL A 646 -15.76 -53.55 0.72
CA VAL A 646 -14.76 -52.63 1.30
C VAL A 646 -15.38 -51.68 2.35
N THR A 647 -16.71 -51.61 2.48
CA THR A 647 -17.39 -50.71 3.43
C THR A 647 -17.35 -51.22 4.87
N ASP A 648 -17.04 -50.33 5.82
CA ASP A 648 -17.18 -50.52 7.26
C ASP A 648 -18.01 -49.38 7.87
N ASP A 649 -19.00 -49.75 8.68
CA ASP A 649 -19.95 -48.83 9.31
C ASP A 649 -19.38 -48.11 10.55
N GLN A 650 -18.25 -48.57 11.10
CA GLN A 650 -17.63 -47.98 12.30
C GLN A 650 -16.63 -46.85 12.00
N LEU A 651 -16.24 -46.67 10.73
CA LEU A 651 -15.27 -45.66 10.30
C LEU A 651 -15.93 -44.29 10.07
N THR A 652 -15.21 -43.25 10.49
CA THR A 652 -15.63 -41.85 10.39
C THR A 652 -14.58 -41.00 9.70
N ILE A 653 -15.03 -40.02 8.92
CA ILE A 653 -14.16 -39.00 8.30
C ILE A 653 -14.13 -37.80 9.26
N LEU A 654 -12.92 -37.41 9.70
CA LEU A 654 -12.73 -36.41 10.75
C LEU A 654 -12.77 -34.96 10.25
N SER A 655 -12.48 -34.73 8.96
CA SER A 655 -12.35 -33.39 8.38
C SER A 655 -13.66 -32.60 8.38
N LYS A 656 -13.72 -31.52 9.17
CA LYS A 656 -14.80 -30.51 9.15
C LYS A 656 -14.97 -29.85 7.77
N GLU A 657 -13.88 -29.70 7.01
CA GLU A 657 -13.89 -29.05 5.69
C GLU A 657 -14.64 -29.86 4.61
N LEU A 658 -14.66 -31.19 4.70
CA LEU A 658 -15.43 -32.05 3.78
C LEU A 658 -16.96 -31.97 4.04
N PHE A 659 -17.38 -31.71 5.28
CA PHE A 659 -18.80 -31.52 5.62
C PHE A 659 -19.37 -30.22 5.02
N ASP A 660 -18.56 -29.17 4.95
CA ASP A 660 -18.92 -27.90 4.31
C ASP A 660 -19.07 -28.03 2.79
N THR A 661 -18.42 -29.02 2.17
CA THR A 661 -18.52 -29.25 0.72
C THR A 661 -19.71 -30.09 0.27
N ILE A 662 -20.40 -30.83 1.17
CA ILE A 662 -21.47 -31.77 0.76
C ILE A 662 -22.83 -31.50 1.43
N SER A 663 -22.88 -30.85 2.59
CA SER A 663 -24.16 -30.39 3.18
C SER A 663 -24.01 -28.98 3.69
N ILE A 664 -24.27 -28.03 2.79
CA ILE A 664 -24.19 -26.60 3.06
C ILE A 664 -25.18 -26.25 4.18
N HIS A 665 -24.73 -25.65 5.26
CA HIS A 665 -25.62 -25.18 6.32
C HIS A 665 -26.63 -24.16 5.74
N PRO A 666 -27.92 -24.08 6.18
CA PRO A 666 -28.91 -23.16 5.61
C PRO A 666 -28.48 -21.68 5.56
N ARG A 667 -27.47 -21.30 6.36
CA ARG A 667 -26.85 -19.98 6.32
C ARG A 667 -26.11 -19.71 4.99
N ASP A 668 -25.51 -20.73 4.42
CA ASP A 668 -24.58 -20.68 3.29
C ASP A 668 -25.19 -21.29 2.01
N MET A 669 -26.41 -21.88 2.11
CA MET A 669 -27.18 -22.37 0.97
C MET A 669 -27.65 -21.21 0.08
N SER A 670 -27.65 -21.45 -1.23
CA SER A 670 -28.20 -20.52 -2.22
C SER A 670 -29.74 -20.43 -2.13
N TYR A 671 -30.34 -19.43 -2.79
CA TYR A 671 -31.80 -19.28 -2.81
C TYR A 671 -32.50 -20.55 -3.30
N ASP A 672 -32.02 -21.13 -4.40
CA ASP A 672 -32.64 -22.30 -5.04
C ASP A 672 -32.49 -23.56 -4.18
N GLU A 673 -31.34 -23.72 -3.52
CA GLU A 673 -31.10 -24.80 -2.56
C GLU A 673 -32.01 -24.71 -1.33
N LEU A 674 -32.25 -23.50 -0.81
CA LEU A 674 -33.14 -23.29 0.33
C LEU A 674 -34.61 -23.52 -0.02
N GLU A 675 -35.05 -23.21 -1.24
CA GLU A 675 -36.40 -23.54 -1.72
C GLU A 675 -36.57 -25.07 -1.83
N CYS A 676 -35.59 -25.76 -2.43
CA CYS A 676 -35.60 -27.23 -2.49
C CYS A 676 -35.62 -27.84 -1.07
N HIS A 677 -34.79 -27.34 -0.16
CA HIS A 677 -34.74 -27.79 1.21
C HIS A 677 -36.04 -27.50 1.98
N LEU A 678 -36.70 -26.37 1.72
CA LEU A 678 -38.02 -26.06 2.29
C LEU A 678 -39.08 -27.08 1.85
N VAL A 679 -39.11 -27.41 0.54
CA VAL A 679 -40.03 -28.42 -0.01
C VAL A 679 -39.79 -29.79 0.63
N GLU A 680 -38.52 -30.18 0.81
CA GLU A 680 -38.18 -31.43 1.49
C GLU A 680 -38.64 -31.46 2.95
N LEU A 681 -38.46 -30.37 3.69
CA LEU A 681 -38.88 -30.27 5.09
C LEU A 681 -40.41 -30.26 5.23
N GLU A 682 -41.13 -29.58 4.33
CA GLU A 682 -42.60 -29.58 4.28
C GLU A 682 -43.14 -31.01 3.98
N GLN A 683 -42.54 -31.72 3.03
CA GLN A 683 -42.90 -33.12 2.71
C GLN A 683 -42.62 -34.08 3.87
N LYS A 684 -41.47 -33.93 4.54
CA LYS A 684 -41.07 -34.78 5.68
C LYS A 684 -41.73 -34.36 7.00
N LYS A 685 -42.56 -33.30 7.02
CA LYS A 685 -43.20 -32.71 8.22
C LYS A 685 -42.19 -32.35 9.32
N LEU A 686 -41.01 -31.87 8.93
CA LEU A 686 -39.95 -31.45 9.83
C LEU A 686 -40.03 -29.94 10.11
N ASN A 687 -39.17 -29.44 11.00
CA ASN A 687 -39.19 -28.03 11.40
C ASN A 687 -38.72 -27.10 10.26
N THR A 688 -39.64 -26.30 9.73
CA THR A 688 -39.39 -25.34 8.63
C THR A 688 -39.01 -23.94 9.10
N ARG A 689 -39.06 -23.65 10.41
CA ARG A 689 -38.98 -22.27 10.94
C ARG A 689 -37.66 -21.56 10.59
N GLY A 690 -36.53 -22.26 10.71
CA GLY A 690 -35.21 -21.69 10.44
C GLY A 690 -35.00 -21.38 8.95
N VAL A 691 -35.47 -22.26 8.07
CA VAL A 691 -35.37 -22.10 6.61
C VAL A 691 -36.28 -20.98 6.14
N LEU A 692 -37.53 -20.94 6.61
CA LEU A 692 -38.49 -19.87 6.29
C LEU A 692 -37.95 -18.48 6.66
N ARG A 693 -37.36 -18.34 7.85
CA ARG A 693 -36.74 -17.08 8.28
C ARG A 693 -35.58 -16.66 7.36
N ARG A 694 -34.69 -17.59 7.01
CA ARG A 694 -33.53 -17.29 6.16
C ARG A 694 -33.95 -16.97 4.72
N LEU A 695 -34.87 -17.75 4.17
CA LEU A 695 -35.37 -17.62 2.82
C LEU A 695 -36.20 -16.32 2.66
N LEU A 696 -36.90 -15.87 3.70
CA LEU A 696 -37.50 -14.53 3.76
C LEU A 696 -36.43 -13.43 3.67
N GLN A 697 -35.38 -13.48 4.51
CA GLN A 697 -34.32 -12.46 4.51
C GLN A 697 -33.56 -12.40 3.19
N LEU A 698 -33.28 -13.57 2.57
CA LEU A 698 -32.66 -13.64 1.25
C LEU A 698 -33.57 -13.12 0.14
N SER A 699 -34.86 -13.44 0.18
CA SER A 699 -35.84 -12.95 -0.79
C SER A 699 -35.94 -11.42 -0.79
N VAL A 700 -35.87 -10.80 0.40
CA VAL A 700 -35.84 -9.33 0.52
C VAL A 700 -34.54 -8.77 -0.05
N ARG A 701 -33.39 -9.37 0.29
CA ARG A 701 -32.06 -8.93 -0.18
C ARG A 701 -31.91 -9.03 -1.71
N GLU A 702 -32.48 -10.07 -2.33
CA GLU A 702 -32.46 -10.28 -3.78
C GLU A 702 -33.57 -9.52 -4.53
N GLY A 703 -34.42 -8.75 -3.83
CA GLY A 703 -35.48 -7.95 -4.45
C GLY A 703 -36.70 -8.75 -4.92
N ARG A 704 -36.88 -10.00 -4.45
CA ARG A 704 -38.03 -10.86 -4.80
C ARG A 704 -39.24 -10.57 -3.90
N TYR A 705 -39.76 -9.34 -3.94
CA TYR A 705 -40.73 -8.83 -2.95
C TYR A 705 -42.07 -9.58 -2.91
N LYS A 706 -42.60 -10.03 -4.07
CA LYS A 706 -43.85 -10.79 -4.13
C LYS A 706 -43.73 -12.10 -3.35
N ARG A 707 -42.66 -12.85 -3.60
CA ARG A 707 -42.35 -14.10 -2.89
C ARG A 707 -42.06 -13.85 -1.41
N ALA A 708 -41.37 -12.78 -1.06
CA ALA A 708 -41.13 -12.40 0.33
C ALA A 708 -42.43 -12.18 1.12
N LEU A 709 -43.48 -11.59 0.52
CA LEU A 709 -44.80 -11.44 1.16
C LEU A 709 -45.46 -12.80 1.45
N GLU A 710 -45.41 -13.74 0.50
CA GLU A 710 -45.92 -15.11 0.69
C GLU A 710 -45.18 -15.83 1.83
N LEU A 711 -43.85 -15.71 1.86
CA LEU A 711 -43.02 -16.32 2.88
C LEU A 711 -43.25 -15.71 4.26
N LYS A 712 -43.54 -14.42 4.33
CA LYS A 712 -43.94 -13.74 5.56
C LYS A 712 -45.28 -14.29 6.09
N GLN A 713 -46.26 -14.53 5.22
CA GLN A 713 -47.51 -15.20 5.62
C GLN A 713 -47.27 -16.62 6.13
N LYS A 714 -46.40 -17.40 5.44
CA LYS A 714 -45.99 -18.73 5.91
C LYS A 714 -45.28 -18.67 7.28
N CYS A 715 -44.44 -17.66 7.51
CA CYS A 715 -43.78 -17.46 8.81
C CYS A 715 -44.79 -17.16 9.92
N ASP A 716 -45.80 -16.32 9.64
CA ASP A 716 -46.86 -15.96 10.58
C ASP A 716 -47.72 -17.20 10.91
N GLN A 717 -48.07 -18.02 9.92
CA GLN A 717 -48.80 -19.29 10.11
C GLN A 717 -48.00 -20.32 10.92
N ALA A 718 -46.69 -20.44 10.65
CA ALA A 718 -45.80 -21.35 11.35
C ALA A 718 -45.35 -20.85 12.74
N LYS A 719 -45.81 -19.66 13.16
CA LYS A 719 -45.46 -18.97 14.41
C LYS A 719 -43.95 -18.93 14.63
N VAL A 720 -43.21 -18.46 13.62
CA VAL A 720 -41.75 -18.31 13.68
C VAL A 720 -41.37 -17.17 14.64
N ASP A 721 -40.37 -17.39 15.49
CA ASP A 721 -39.87 -16.37 16.41
C ASP A 721 -39.29 -15.16 15.65
N GLN A 722 -39.87 -13.99 15.89
CA GLN A 722 -39.52 -12.75 15.21
C GLN A 722 -38.27 -12.13 15.81
N SER A 723 -37.11 -12.44 15.21
CA SER A 723 -35.85 -11.77 15.57
C SER A 723 -35.79 -10.31 15.11
N SER A 724 -34.93 -9.52 15.76
CA SER A 724 -34.61 -8.14 15.35
C SER A 724 -34.20 -8.03 13.87
N GLY A 725 -33.34 -8.92 13.38
CA GLY A 725 -32.92 -8.94 11.98
C GLY A 725 -34.02 -9.36 10.99
N MET A 726 -34.99 -10.16 11.42
CA MET A 726 -36.15 -10.52 10.60
C MET A 726 -37.12 -9.33 10.49
N LEU A 727 -37.43 -8.68 11.62
CA LEU A 727 -38.26 -7.47 11.63
C LEU A 727 -37.62 -6.33 10.82
N ALA A 728 -36.29 -6.16 10.87
CA ALA A 728 -35.59 -5.18 10.04
C ALA A 728 -35.73 -5.46 8.53
N SER A 729 -35.66 -6.72 8.10
CA SER A 729 -35.91 -7.11 6.71
C SER A 729 -37.38 -6.95 6.31
N VAL A 730 -38.32 -7.11 7.25
CA VAL A 730 -39.75 -6.88 6.99
C VAL A 730 -40.07 -5.38 6.84
N VAL A 731 -39.40 -4.50 7.60
CA VAL A 731 -39.47 -3.04 7.38
C VAL A 731 -38.99 -2.69 5.97
N GLU A 732 -37.87 -3.25 5.54
CA GLU A 732 -37.34 -3.06 4.18
C GLU A 732 -38.31 -3.59 3.10
N LEU A 733 -38.89 -4.78 3.32
CA LEU A 733 -39.90 -5.36 2.43
C LEU A 733 -41.10 -4.42 2.24
N TYR A 734 -41.74 -3.98 3.32
CA TYR A 734 -42.91 -3.09 3.23
C TYR A 734 -42.56 -1.73 2.63
N THR A 735 -41.35 -1.23 2.89
CA THR A 735 -40.84 0.00 2.28
C THR A 735 -40.72 -0.15 0.76
N LYS A 736 -40.17 -1.26 0.26
CA LYS A 736 -40.03 -1.51 -1.18
C LYS A 736 -41.34 -1.89 -1.89
N VAL A 737 -42.29 -2.48 -1.16
CA VAL A 737 -43.65 -2.75 -1.65
C VAL A 737 -44.51 -1.48 -1.70
N GLY A 738 -44.10 -0.41 -1.00
CA GLY A 738 -44.78 0.89 -1.02
C GLY A 738 -45.92 1.03 -0.01
N ASP A 739 -45.90 0.24 1.07
CA ASP A 739 -46.87 0.30 2.18
C ASP A 739 -46.25 0.99 3.41
N PRO A 740 -46.48 2.31 3.59
CA PRO A 740 -45.87 3.08 4.68
C PRO A 740 -46.46 2.75 6.06
N VAL A 741 -47.70 2.24 6.12
CA VAL A 741 -48.42 2.00 7.37
C VAL A 741 -47.89 0.73 8.03
N GLN A 742 -47.75 -0.35 7.26
CA GLN A 742 -47.21 -1.61 7.78
C GLN A 742 -45.72 -1.52 8.10
N ALA A 743 -44.94 -0.79 7.28
CA ALA A 743 -43.55 -0.50 7.58
C ALA A 743 -43.40 0.26 8.91
N GLY A 744 -44.22 1.28 9.14
CA GLY A 744 -44.24 2.05 10.40
C GLY A 744 -44.60 1.20 11.61
N ARG A 745 -45.67 0.40 11.52
CA ARG A 745 -46.08 -0.53 12.60
C ARG A 745 -44.98 -1.53 12.93
N THR A 746 -44.32 -2.10 11.92
CA THR A 746 -43.22 -3.06 12.11
C THR A 746 -42.01 -2.39 12.75
N LEU A 747 -41.70 -1.14 12.37
CA LEU A 747 -40.62 -0.36 12.97
C LEU A 747 -40.89 -0.03 14.45
N GLU A 748 -42.11 0.36 14.79
CA GLU A 748 -42.53 0.55 16.19
C GLU A 748 -42.46 -0.75 17.00
N GLN A 749 -42.90 -1.86 16.40
CA GLN A 749 -42.81 -3.18 17.02
C GLN A 749 -41.36 -3.56 17.32
N LEU A 750 -40.46 -3.36 16.35
CA LEU A 750 -39.02 -3.61 16.50
C LEU A 750 -38.43 -2.77 17.64
N ARG A 751 -38.79 -1.49 17.75
CA ARG A 751 -38.35 -0.61 18.84
C ARG A 751 -38.86 -1.03 20.21
N LYS A 752 -40.11 -1.49 20.30
CA LYS A 752 -40.72 -1.98 21.56
C LYS A 752 -40.10 -3.29 22.03
N GLN A 753 -39.87 -4.23 21.11
CA GLN A 753 -39.35 -5.57 21.45
C GLN A 753 -37.82 -5.59 21.62
N PHE A 754 -37.09 -4.76 20.89
CA PHE A 754 -35.62 -4.75 20.87
C PHE A 754 -35.05 -3.32 20.98
N PRO A 755 -35.15 -2.65 22.14
CA PRO A 755 -34.73 -1.25 22.29
C PRO A 755 -33.22 -1.02 22.10
N GLY A 756 -32.38 -2.05 22.30
CA GLY A 756 -30.94 -1.99 22.06
C GLY A 756 -30.50 -2.30 20.63
N PHE A 757 -31.44 -2.66 19.73
CA PHE A 757 -31.11 -2.99 18.35
C PHE A 757 -31.15 -1.74 17.46
N VAL A 758 -30.00 -1.42 16.88
CA VAL A 758 -29.84 -0.26 16.00
C VAL A 758 -30.16 -0.67 14.57
N VAL A 759 -31.22 -0.09 13.98
CA VAL A 759 -31.58 -0.33 12.58
C VAL A 759 -30.58 0.37 11.65
N ASP A 760 -30.21 -0.32 10.57
CA ASP A 760 -29.33 0.20 9.53
C ASP A 760 -29.85 1.54 8.95
N GLU A 761 -28.95 2.48 8.75
CA GLU A 761 -29.26 3.85 8.33
C GLU A 761 -29.99 3.88 6.96
N HIS A 762 -29.57 3.05 6.01
CA HIS A 762 -30.15 3.01 4.66
C HIS A 762 -31.63 2.59 4.65
N LYS A 763 -32.05 1.68 5.55
CA LYS A 763 -33.46 1.24 5.65
C LYS A 763 -34.36 2.36 6.16
N ILE A 764 -33.86 3.15 7.11
CA ILE A 764 -34.57 4.29 7.67
C ILE A 764 -34.68 5.42 6.64
N ILE A 765 -33.61 5.69 5.89
CA ILE A 765 -33.61 6.70 4.82
C ILE A 765 -34.57 6.29 3.69
N ASP A 766 -34.59 5.02 3.30
CA ASP A 766 -35.53 4.51 2.29
C ASP A 766 -36.99 4.61 2.76
N TYR A 767 -37.26 4.34 4.05
CA TYR A 767 -38.60 4.53 4.60
C TYR A 767 -39.00 6.01 4.66
N ALA A 768 -38.07 6.89 5.02
CA ALA A 768 -38.28 8.33 4.97
C ALA A 768 -38.59 8.81 3.53
N ALA A 769 -37.92 8.25 2.52
CA ALA A 769 -38.19 8.56 1.11
C ALA A 769 -39.61 8.16 0.70
N LEU A 770 -40.08 6.97 1.12
CA LEU A 770 -41.45 6.54 0.89
C LEU A 770 -42.48 7.45 1.58
N LEU A 771 -42.19 7.94 2.79
CA LEU A 771 -43.07 8.88 3.49
C LEU A 771 -43.19 10.21 2.72
N VAL A 772 -42.09 10.72 2.17
CA VAL A 772 -42.10 11.94 1.35
C VAL A 772 -42.89 11.72 0.05
N GLU A 773 -42.73 10.58 -0.62
CA GLU A 773 -43.51 10.23 -1.81
C GLU A 773 -45.02 10.24 -1.55
N ARG A 774 -45.44 9.88 -0.33
CA ARG A 774 -46.84 9.92 0.14
C ARG A 774 -47.27 11.26 0.72
N GLY A 775 -46.43 12.30 0.64
CA GLY A 775 -46.72 13.66 1.11
C GLY A 775 -46.56 13.88 2.62
N GLN A 776 -45.92 12.96 3.34
CA GLN A 776 -45.71 13.03 4.79
C GLN A 776 -44.28 13.51 5.14
N LEU A 777 -43.92 14.74 4.75
CA LEU A 777 -42.58 15.29 4.98
C LEU A 777 -42.23 15.40 6.47
N ASP A 778 -43.17 15.82 7.31
CA ASP A 778 -42.94 15.94 8.76
C ASP A 778 -42.76 14.58 9.42
N GLY A 779 -43.46 13.55 8.92
CA GLY A 779 -43.27 12.17 9.32
C GLY A 779 -41.86 11.68 9.00
N ALA A 780 -41.37 11.96 7.79
CA ALA A 780 -40.00 11.63 7.39
C ALA A 780 -38.96 12.32 8.29
N LYS A 781 -39.12 13.63 8.56
CA LYS A 781 -38.21 14.40 9.45
C LYS A 781 -38.20 13.85 10.89
N LYS A 782 -39.35 13.41 11.40
CA LYS A 782 -39.48 12.80 12.73
C LYS A 782 -38.71 11.48 12.81
N VAL A 783 -38.92 10.57 11.85
CA VAL A 783 -38.27 9.26 11.83
C VAL A 783 -36.73 9.39 11.74
N LEU A 784 -36.23 10.32 10.92
CA LEU A 784 -34.80 10.61 10.80
C LEU A 784 -34.21 11.17 12.09
N ARG A 785 -34.92 12.10 12.77
CA ARG A 785 -34.49 12.65 14.07
C ARG A 785 -34.38 11.56 15.13
N GLU A 786 -35.42 10.74 15.22
CA GLU A 786 -35.48 9.65 16.21
C GLU A 786 -34.32 8.67 16.02
N ARG A 787 -33.93 8.35 14.79
CA ARG A 787 -32.78 7.48 14.56
C ARG A 787 -31.45 8.15 14.90
N ALA A 788 -31.30 9.45 14.63
CA ALA A 788 -30.10 10.21 14.99
C ALA A 788 -29.92 10.34 16.51
N THR A 789 -31.00 10.44 17.27
CA THR A 789 -30.95 10.53 18.75
C THR A 789 -30.86 9.18 19.46
N THR A 790 -31.28 8.10 18.81
CA THR A 790 -31.22 6.74 19.36
C THR A 790 -29.83 6.13 19.13
N GLY A 791 -28.94 6.35 20.10
CA GLY A 791 -27.67 5.64 20.38
C GLY A 791 -26.90 4.96 19.23
N GLY A 792 -25.74 5.52 18.86
CA GLY A 792 -24.76 4.95 17.93
C GLY A 792 -24.21 6.01 16.97
N LYS A 793 -22.89 6.02 16.70
CA LYS A 793 -22.30 6.96 15.72
C LYS A 793 -22.93 6.72 14.34
N LEU A 794 -23.47 7.76 13.72
CA LEU A 794 -23.88 7.73 12.32
C LEU A 794 -22.63 7.51 11.47
N ARG A 795 -22.58 6.41 10.73
CA ARG A 795 -21.43 6.05 9.88
C ARG A 795 -21.49 6.74 8.52
N GLY A 796 -22.68 7.14 8.09
CA GLY A 796 -22.95 7.71 6.77
C GLY A 796 -22.07 8.89 6.33
N ALA A 797 -21.63 9.76 7.26
CA ALA A 797 -20.83 10.93 6.92
C ALA A 797 -19.33 10.63 6.65
N ALA A 798 -18.80 9.52 7.16
CA ALA A 798 -17.37 9.17 7.06
C ALA A 798 -17.07 8.11 5.99
N ASP A 799 -17.98 7.15 5.77
CA ASP A 799 -17.76 5.99 4.90
C ASP A 799 -18.47 6.11 3.53
N GLY A 800 -19.25 7.16 3.28
CA GLY A 800 -19.94 7.41 2.00
C GLY A 800 -21.06 6.41 1.63
N SER A 801 -21.31 5.39 2.47
CA SER A 801 -22.20 4.27 2.16
C SER A 801 -23.69 4.63 2.04
N THR A 802 -24.14 5.71 2.67
CA THR A 802 -25.55 6.17 2.66
C THR A 802 -25.82 7.23 1.59
N GLY A 803 -24.79 7.72 0.88
CA GLY A 803 -24.92 8.84 -0.05
C GLY A 803 -25.96 8.61 -1.16
N LYS A 804 -26.06 7.37 -1.69
CA LYS A 804 -27.06 7.01 -2.70
C LYS A 804 -28.49 7.06 -2.18
N ASN A 805 -28.73 6.59 -0.95
CA ASN A 805 -30.06 6.62 -0.34
C ASN A 805 -30.48 8.05 0.01
N VAL A 806 -29.54 8.87 0.52
CA VAL A 806 -29.77 10.29 0.77
C VAL A 806 -30.07 11.03 -0.53
N TRP A 807 -29.33 10.73 -1.61
CA TRP A 807 -29.60 11.27 -2.93
C TRP A 807 -30.98 10.89 -3.45
N ASN A 808 -31.40 9.64 -3.27
CA ASN A 808 -32.76 9.18 -3.61
C ASN A 808 -33.82 9.95 -2.81
N LEU A 809 -33.66 10.08 -1.48
CA LEU A 809 -34.57 10.83 -0.61
C LEU A 809 -34.70 12.29 -1.09
N LEU A 810 -33.59 12.95 -1.37
CA LEU A 810 -33.60 14.33 -1.86
C LEU A 810 -34.22 14.43 -3.26
N THR A 811 -34.01 13.44 -4.14
CA THR A 811 -34.62 13.41 -5.47
C THR A 811 -36.13 13.23 -5.41
N VAL A 812 -36.61 12.33 -4.55
CA VAL A 812 -38.06 12.16 -4.28
C VAL A 812 -38.65 13.42 -3.67
N THR A 813 -37.91 14.07 -2.76
CA THR A 813 -38.31 15.36 -2.17
C THR A 813 -38.41 16.45 -3.24
N ALA A 814 -37.45 16.54 -4.15
CA ALA A 814 -37.46 17.51 -5.24
C ALA A 814 -38.62 17.28 -6.21
N GLN A 815 -38.91 16.02 -6.56
CA GLN A 815 -40.05 15.65 -7.41
C GLN A 815 -41.39 15.96 -6.74
N TRP A 816 -41.54 15.57 -5.48
CA TRP A 816 -42.74 15.87 -4.70
C TRP A 816 -42.94 17.38 -4.54
N ALA A 817 -41.90 18.12 -4.14
CA ALA A 817 -41.95 19.55 -3.95
C ALA A 817 -42.28 20.29 -5.25
N ALA A 818 -41.68 19.90 -6.38
CA ALA A 818 -42.00 20.45 -7.70
C ALA A 818 -43.45 20.17 -8.13
N SER A 819 -43.96 18.96 -7.83
CA SER A 819 -45.37 18.62 -8.10
C SER A 819 -46.35 19.36 -7.19
N ALA A 820 -45.94 19.66 -5.95
CA ALA A 820 -46.76 20.37 -4.95
C ALA A 820 -46.72 21.90 -5.12
N SER A 821 -45.63 22.45 -5.65
CA SER A 821 -45.47 23.90 -5.86
C SER A 821 -46.25 24.41 -7.09
N GLY A 822 -46.38 23.63 -8.16
CA GLY A 822 -47.00 24.10 -9.42
C GLY A 822 -46.34 25.39 -9.95
N GLN A 823 -47.07 26.22 -10.71
CA GLN A 823 -46.64 27.56 -11.19
C GLN A 823 -46.59 28.64 -10.09
N LYS A 824 -46.59 28.29 -8.80
CA LYS A 824 -46.47 29.29 -7.73
C LYS A 824 -45.04 29.84 -7.67
N SER A 825 -44.88 31.07 -7.19
CA SER A 825 -43.56 31.71 -7.06
C SER A 825 -42.57 30.83 -6.27
N PRO A 826 -41.28 30.81 -6.67
CA PRO A 826 -40.28 29.96 -6.04
C PRO A 826 -40.10 30.30 -4.56
N ALA A 827 -40.24 29.30 -3.68
CA ALA A 827 -39.85 29.43 -2.28
C ALA A 827 -38.31 29.45 -2.16
N ALA A 828 -37.77 30.40 -1.39
CA ALA A 828 -36.35 30.49 -1.07
C ALA A 828 -36.16 30.57 0.45
N PRO A 829 -35.47 29.61 1.11
CA PRO A 829 -34.84 28.41 0.55
C PRO A 829 -35.89 27.35 0.14
N ASN A 830 -35.61 26.58 -0.92
CA ASN A 830 -36.49 25.52 -1.40
C ASN A 830 -36.59 24.33 -0.43
N THR A 831 -37.60 23.48 -0.64
CA THR A 831 -37.95 22.42 0.30
C THR A 831 -36.84 21.36 0.40
N THR A 832 -36.21 21.05 -0.73
CA THR A 832 -35.10 20.08 -0.79
C THR A 832 -33.86 20.59 -0.08
N LEU A 833 -33.53 21.88 -0.17
CA LEU A 833 -32.42 22.48 0.58
C LEU A 833 -32.70 22.47 2.08
N GLN A 834 -33.91 22.82 2.51
CA GLN A 834 -34.29 22.74 3.93
C GLN A 834 -34.14 21.32 4.48
N LEU A 835 -34.48 20.30 3.68
CA LEU A 835 -34.27 18.90 4.07
C LEU A 835 -32.78 18.52 4.09
N LEU A 836 -31.99 18.98 3.12
CA LEU A 836 -30.55 18.76 3.07
C LEU A 836 -29.83 19.37 4.28
N ASP A 837 -30.12 20.64 4.59
CA ASP A 837 -29.53 21.33 5.73
C ASP A 837 -29.90 20.61 7.05
N TYR A 838 -31.14 20.11 7.14
CA TYR A 838 -31.59 19.30 8.26
C TYR A 838 -30.85 17.95 8.37
N LEU A 839 -30.58 17.26 7.25
CA LEU A 839 -29.81 16.01 7.24
C LEU A 839 -28.33 16.23 7.63
N VAL A 840 -27.74 17.36 7.21
CA VAL A 840 -26.40 17.76 7.61
C VAL A 840 -26.33 18.05 9.11
N GLN A 841 -27.30 18.79 9.66
CA GLN A 841 -27.41 19.05 11.11
C GLN A 841 -27.52 17.75 11.93
N LEU A 842 -28.23 16.75 11.41
CA LEU A 842 -28.37 15.45 12.06
C LEU A 842 -27.14 14.55 11.88
N GLY A 843 -26.16 14.90 11.02
CA GLY A 843 -24.95 14.12 10.80
C GLY A 843 -25.07 12.97 9.79
N TYR A 844 -26.09 12.98 8.93
CA TYR A 844 -26.29 11.93 7.91
C TYR A 844 -25.39 12.08 6.69
N CYS A 845 -25.02 13.32 6.32
CA CYS A 845 -24.23 13.62 5.14
C CYS A 845 -23.50 14.97 5.26
N ASN A 846 -22.57 15.22 4.33
CA ASN A 846 -21.92 16.50 4.12
C ASN A 846 -22.39 17.13 2.79
N TYR A 847 -22.09 18.42 2.57
CA TYR A 847 -22.40 19.09 1.31
C TYR A 847 -21.50 18.57 0.17
N GLU A 848 -22.05 17.65 -0.63
CA GLU A 848 -21.41 17.10 -1.83
C GLU A 848 -22.12 17.55 -3.11
N ASN A 849 -21.39 17.63 -4.23
CA ASN A 849 -21.96 18.01 -5.55
C ASN A 849 -23.14 17.10 -5.95
N ALA A 850 -23.08 15.81 -5.62
CA ALA A 850 -24.15 14.87 -5.93
C ALA A 850 -25.45 15.20 -5.15
N LEU A 851 -25.34 15.54 -3.86
CA LEU A 851 -26.48 15.84 -2.98
C LEU A 851 -27.06 17.25 -3.18
N LEU A 852 -26.23 18.20 -3.61
CA LEU A 852 -26.67 19.53 -4.02
C LEU A 852 -27.36 19.51 -5.40
N GLY A 853 -27.18 18.46 -6.20
CA GLY A 853 -27.86 18.31 -7.49
C GLY A 853 -29.39 18.31 -7.40
N PRO A 854 -30.02 17.45 -6.57
CA PRO A 854 -31.46 17.46 -6.34
C PRO A 854 -32.05 18.81 -5.95
N VAL A 855 -31.30 19.64 -5.20
CA VAL A 855 -31.72 21.01 -4.84
C VAL A 855 -31.98 21.87 -6.08
N LEU A 856 -31.08 21.80 -7.07
CA LEU A 856 -31.28 22.49 -8.34
C LEU A 856 -32.36 21.83 -9.21
N ARG A 857 -32.50 20.50 -9.14
CA ARG A 857 -33.54 19.77 -9.88
C ARG A 857 -34.95 20.16 -9.45
N GLU A 858 -35.19 20.51 -8.19
CA GLU A 858 -36.50 21.02 -7.74
C GLU A 858 -36.94 22.23 -8.59
N TYR A 859 -36.06 23.22 -8.76
CA TYR A 859 -36.35 24.40 -9.56
C TYR A 859 -36.51 24.08 -11.06
N LEU A 860 -35.66 23.20 -11.59
CA LEU A 860 -35.73 22.79 -13.00
C LEU A 860 -37.00 22.01 -13.32
N LEU A 861 -37.43 21.10 -12.43
CA LEU A 861 -38.67 20.32 -12.57
C LEU A 861 -39.92 21.20 -12.42
N ALA A 862 -39.86 22.22 -11.56
CA ALA A 862 -40.91 23.22 -11.43
C ALA A 862 -40.96 24.22 -12.61
N GLY A 863 -39.97 24.19 -13.50
CA GLY A 863 -39.89 25.08 -14.67
C GLY A 863 -39.30 26.47 -14.40
N HIS A 864 -38.84 26.75 -13.18
CA HIS A 864 -38.22 28.02 -12.76
C HIS A 864 -36.72 28.04 -13.12
N LYS A 865 -36.43 28.29 -14.40
CA LYS A 865 -35.08 28.29 -14.96
C LYS A 865 -34.22 29.40 -14.38
N ARG A 866 -34.80 30.59 -14.15
CA ARG A 866 -34.06 31.74 -13.59
C ARG A 866 -33.60 31.47 -12.15
N ALA A 867 -34.51 30.98 -11.32
CA ALA A 867 -34.23 30.63 -9.93
C ALA A 867 -33.17 29.51 -9.81
N ALA A 868 -33.18 28.53 -10.72
CA ALA A 868 -32.16 27.48 -10.76
C ALA A 868 -30.75 28.03 -11.02
N VAL A 869 -30.62 29.02 -11.92
CA VAL A 869 -29.32 29.66 -12.23
C VAL A 869 -28.83 30.51 -11.06
N ASP A 870 -29.72 31.28 -10.42
CA ASP A 870 -29.35 32.10 -9.26
C ASP A 870 -28.95 31.23 -8.05
N GLU A 871 -29.67 30.13 -7.83
CA GLU A 871 -29.31 29.18 -6.78
C GLU A 871 -27.99 28.45 -7.09
N PHE A 872 -27.73 28.09 -8.35
CA PHE A 872 -26.43 27.54 -8.76
C PHE A 872 -25.30 28.53 -8.44
N LYS A 873 -25.48 29.83 -8.75
CA LYS A 873 -24.51 30.87 -8.44
C LYS A 873 -24.27 30.99 -6.93
N ARG A 874 -25.35 31.00 -6.13
CA ARG A 874 -25.26 31.06 -4.68
C ARG A 874 -24.51 29.87 -4.09
N ILE A 875 -24.81 28.65 -4.53
CA ILE A 875 -24.10 27.44 -4.10
C ILE A 875 -22.62 27.50 -4.52
N ALA A 876 -22.33 27.98 -5.72
CA ALA A 876 -20.96 28.10 -6.22
C ALA A 876 -20.14 29.13 -5.44
N THR A 877 -20.72 30.27 -5.04
CA THR A 877 -20.02 31.31 -4.26
C THR A 877 -19.89 30.96 -2.78
N GLU A 878 -20.96 30.51 -2.14
CA GLU A 878 -20.98 30.22 -0.69
C GLU A 878 -20.25 28.90 -0.36
N LYS A 879 -20.50 27.84 -1.13
CA LYS A 879 -20.02 26.48 -0.83
C LYS A 879 -18.84 26.04 -1.70
N LYS A 880 -18.41 26.84 -2.70
CA LYS A 880 -17.33 26.51 -3.66
C LYS A 880 -17.54 25.15 -4.36
N ARG A 881 -18.80 24.85 -4.71
CA ARG A 881 -19.26 23.58 -5.31
C ARG A 881 -20.11 23.87 -6.56
N THR A 882 -20.02 23.03 -7.59
CA THR A 882 -20.72 23.23 -8.88
C THR A 882 -21.64 22.04 -9.24
N PRO A 883 -22.75 21.84 -8.51
CA PRO A 883 -23.72 20.77 -8.82
C PRO A 883 -24.39 21.00 -10.19
N LEU A 884 -24.60 19.94 -10.97
CA LEU A 884 -25.26 19.97 -12.29
C LEU A 884 -24.67 20.99 -13.29
N GLN A 885 -23.37 21.25 -13.18
CA GLN A 885 -22.67 22.23 -14.02
C GLN A 885 -22.95 22.05 -15.52
N LEU A 886 -22.93 20.80 -16.03
CA LEU A 886 -23.21 20.53 -17.44
C LEU A 886 -24.65 20.90 -17.81
N GLU A 887 -25.65 20.50 -17.00
CA GLU A 887 -27.06 20.77 -17.28
C GLU A 887 -27.38 22.26 -17.27
N ILE A 888 -26.83 23.03 -16.31
CA ILE A 888 -27.04 24.49 -16.22
C ILE A 888 -26.36 25.23 -17.37
N ILE A 889 -25.13 24.86 -17.73
CA ILE A 889 -24.44 25.48 -18.87
C ILE A 889 -25.14 25.12 -20.19
N THR A 890 -25.56 23.86 -20.36
CA THR A 890 -26.35 23.43 -21.54
C THR A 890 -27.66 24.20 -21.63
N LEU A 891 -28.41 24.35 -20.52
CA LEU A 891 -29.63 25.14 -20.49
C LEU A 891 -29.40 26.59 -20.95
N LEU A 892 -28.34 27.24 -20.44
CA LEU A 892 -28.00 28.60 -20.85
C LEU A 892 -27.58 28.67 -22.32
N VAL A 893 -26.81 27.71 -22.82
CA VAL A 893 -26.42 27.63 -24.24
C VAL A 893 -27.65 27.46 -25.15
N GLU A 894 -28.58 26.58 -24.79
CA GLU A 894 -29.84 26.39 -25.53
C GLU A 894 -30.67 27.68 -25.55
N LEU A 895 -30.77 28.38 -24.40
CA LEU A 895 -31.48 29.65 -24.29
C LEU A 895 -30.80 30.79 -25.09
N THR A 896 -29.46 30.78 -25.22
CA THR A 896 -28.75 31.76 -26.07
C THR A 896 -28.98 31.54 -27.57
N ASN A 897 -29.21 30.29 -27.98
CA ASN A 897 -29.38 29.91 -29.38
C ASN A 897 -30.87 29.75 -29.78
N ALA A 898 -31.80 29.88 -28.83
CA ALA A 898 -33.22 29.82 -29.10
C ALA A 898 -33.64 30.93 -30.08
N LYS A 899 -34.30 30.55 -31.18
CA LYS A 899 -34.93 31.51 -32.09
C LYS A 899 -36.02 32.23 -31.31
N GLN A 900 -36.13 33.55 -31.45
CA GLN A 900 -37.24 34.32 -30.88
C GLN A 900 -38.56 33.74 -31.40
N THR A 901 -39.21 32.91 -30.61
CA THR A 901 -40.60 32.50 -30.80
C THR A 901 -41.43 33.25 -29.77
N ASP A 902 -42.58 33.78 -30.16
CA ASP A 902 -43.52 34.62 -29.40
C ASP A 902 -44.19 33.93 -28.18
N GLY A 903 -43.47 33.06 -27.47
CA GLY A 903 -43.87 32.47 -26.19
C GLY A 903 -43.06 33.05 -25.04
N GLU A 904 -43.74 33.35 -23.92
CA GLU A 904 -43.17 33.81 -22.66
C GLU A 904 -42.08 32.84 -22.15
N THR A 905 -40.84 33.07 -22.57
CA THR A 905 -39.66 32.40 -22.03
C THR A 905 -39.14 33.26 -20.88
N GLU A 906 -38.99 32.65 -19.70
CA GLU A 906 -38.57 33.31 -18.44
C GLU A 906 -37.23 34.06 -18.55
N ILE A 907 -36.39 33.71 -19.54
CA ILE A 907 -35.07 34.31 -19.78
C ILE A 907 -34.94 34.67 -21.27
N LYS A 908 -34.70 35.95 -21.57
CA LYS A 908 -34.46 36.42 -22.95
C LYS A 908 -33.07 36.00 -23.45
N PRO A 909 -32.83 35.81 -24.76
CA PRO A 909 -31.53 35.37 -25.28
C PRO A 909 -30.35 36.29 -24.90
N GLU A 910 -30.55 37.60 -24.82
CA GLU A 910 -29.51 38.55 -24.38
C GLU A 910 -29.20 38.41 -22.88
N GLU A 911 -30.21 38.16 -22.06
CA GLU A 911 -30.02 37.86 -20.63
C GLU A 911 -29.39 36.48 -20.44
N ALA A 912 -29.70 35.50 -21.28
CA ALA A 912 -29.05 34.19 -21.25
C ALA A 912 -27.55 34.30 -21.54
N LYS A 913 -27.13 35.20 -22.45
CA LYS A 913 -25.71 35.46 -22.76
C LYS A 913 -24.98 36.07 -21.56
N THR A 914 -25.58 37.05 -20.88
CA THR A 914 -24.97 37.66 -19.69
C THR A 914 -24.85 36.62 -18.57
N LEU A 915 -25.92 35.87 -18.29
CA LEU A 915 -25.93 34.81 -17.29
C LEU A 915 -24.93 33.68 -17.59
N LEU A 916 -24.78 33.30 -18.86
CA LEU A 916 -23.77 32.33 -19.29
C LEU A 916 -22.35 32.85 -19.02
N SER A 917 -22.07 34.11 -19.35
CA SER A 917 -20.75 34.72 -19.12
C SER A 917 -20.40 34.80 -17.63
N GLU A 918 -21.37 35.14 -16.78
CA GLU A 918 -21.21 35.20 -15.33
C GLU A 918 -20.99 33.80 -14.73
N THR A 919 -21.78 32.83 -15.18
CA THR A 919 -21.68 31.43 -14.73
C THR A 919 -20.32 30.84 -15.10
N ILE A 920 -19.83 31.09 -16.32
CA ILE A 920 -18.49 30.67 -16.76
C ILE A 920 -17.40 31.31 -15.91
N LYS A 921 -17.50 32.60 -15.57
CA LYS A 921 -16.52 33.28 -14.70
C LYS A 921 -16.46 32.63 -13.31
N ILE A 922 -17.61 32.37 -12.70
CA ILE A 922 -17.70 31.74 -11.36
C ILE A 922 -17.13 30.30 -11.41
N VAL A 923 -17.50 29.51 -12.41
CA VAL A 923 -17.00 28.13 -12.55
C VAL A 923 -15.50 28.10 -12.83
N SER A 924 -14.99 29.03 -13.64
CA SER A 924 -13.56 29.17 -13.95
C SER A 924 -12.72 29.52 -12.73
N GLN A 925 -13.26 30.32 -11.80
CA GLN A 925 -12.60 30.60 -10.51
C GLN A 925 -12.47 29.36 -9.61
N ILE A 926 -13.36 28.38 -9.74
CA ILE A 926 -13.39 27.17 -8.91
C ILE A 926 -12.55 26.04 -9.53
N HIS A 927 -12.77 25.71 -10.81
CA HIS A 927 -12.18 24.54 -11.48
C HIS A 927 -11.02 24.87 -12.44
N GLY A 928 -10.74 26.16 -12.62
CA GLY A 928 -9.79 26.67 -13.59
C GLY A 928 -10.37 26.78 -15.02
N PRO A 929 -9.70 27.52 -15.91
CA PRO A 929 -10.18 27.78 -17.26
C PRO A 929 -10.25 26.52 -18.12
N VAL A 930 -9.30 25.59 -17.95
CA VAL A 930 -9.22 24.35 -18.76
C VAL A 930 -10.44 23.45 -18.57
N ASN A 931 -10.82 23.15 -17.32
CA ASN A 931 -11.95 22.26 -17.02
C ASN A 931 -13.30 22.90 -17.35
N THR A 932 -13.39 24.23 -17.17
CA THR A 932 -14.57 25.02 -17.55
C THR A 932 -14.76 25.01 -19.07
N ASN A 933 -13.68 25.20 -19.83
CA ASN A 933 -13.70 25.13 -21.29
C ASN A 933 -14.08 23.73 -21.80
N ASN A 934 -13.55 22.66 -21.19
CA ASN A 934 -13.95 21.30 -21.56
C ASN A 934 -15.44 21.03 -21.29
N THR A 935 -15.98 21.52 -20.17
CA THR A 935 -17.42 21.39 -19.86
C THR A 935 -18.27 22.21 -20.83
N LEU A 936 -17.82 23.40 -21.21
CA LEU A 936 -18.47 24.25 -22.21
C LEU A 936 -18.49 23.59 -23.60
N ILE A 937 -17.41 22.90 -23.98
CA ILE A 937 -17.33 22.15 -25.25
C ILE A 937 -18.38 21.04 -25.29
N VAL A 938 -18.52 20.27 -24.22
CA VAL A 938 -19.56 19.25 -24.11
C VAL A 938 -20.96 19.88 -24.13
N ALA A 939 -21.16 21.00 -23.44
CA ALA A 939 -22.43 21.73 -23.46
C ALA A 939 -22.79 22.27 -24.86
N LEU A 940 -21.81 22.80 -25.59
CA LEU A 940 -21.96 23.26 -26.98
C LEU A 940 -22.21 22.09 -27.94
N ALA A 941 -21.70 20.90 -27.68
CA ALA A 941 -22.04 19.72 -28.47
C ALA A 941 -23.52 19.33 -28.30
N VAL A 942 -24.07 19.47 -27.09
CA VAL A 942 -25.48 19.17 -26.80
C VAL A 942 -26.42 20.25 -27.37
N GLY A 943 -26.25 21.51 -27.00
CA GLY A 943 -27.20 22.61 -27.30
C GLY A 943 -26.67 23.73 -28.20
N GLY A 944 -25.42 23.63 -28.66
CA GLY A 944 -24.75 24.65 -29.46
C GLY A 944 -24.82 24.42 -30.97
N THR A 945 -24.33 25.42 -31.74
CA THR A 945 -24.15 25.30 -33.19
C THR A 945 -22.79 24.69 -33.55
N GLU A 946 -22.70 23.95 -34.65
CA GLU A 946 -21.43 23.35 -35.12
C GLU A 946 -20.33 24.42 -35.31
N ALA A 947 -20.69 25.62 -35.75
CA ALA A 947 -19.77 26.74 -35.91
C ALA A 947 -19.18 27.25 -34.57
N GLN A 948 -20.01 27.34 -33.51
CA GLN A 948 -19.55 27.72 -32.17
C GLN A 948 -18.61 26.65 -31.58
N LEU A 949 -18.98 25.38 -31.71
CA LEU A 949 -18.18 24.25 -31.23
C LEU A 949 -16.82 24.19 -31.94
N ARG A 950 -16.82 24.28 -33.28
CA ARG A 950 -15.59 24.25 -34.08
C ARG A 950 -14.67 25.45 -33.81
N ARG A 951 -15.23 26.65 -33.63
CA ARG A 951 -14.45 27.85 -33.26
C ARG A 951 -13.75 27.68 -31.90
N MET A 952 -14.42 27.05 -30.94
CA MET A 952 -13.84 26.77 -29.62
C MET A 952 -12.73 25.72 -29.67
N LEU A 953 -12.88 24.68 -30.50
CA LEU A 953 -11.90 23.60 -30.64
C LEU A 953 -10.62 24.03 -31.39
N ILE A 954 -10.73 24.99 -32.31
CA ILE A 954 -9.58 25.51 -33.09
C ILE A 954 -8.75 26.52 -32.28
N ASN A 955 -9.34 27.18 -31.27
CA ASN A 955 -8.67 28.27 -30.56
C ASN A 955 -7.40 27.78 -29.83
N PRO A 956 -6.19 28.23 -30.21
CA PRO A 956 -4.92 27.76 -29.63
C PRO A 956 -4.72 28.21 -28.17
N GLU A 957 -5.43 29.24 -27.71
CA GLU A 957 -5.38 29.71 -26.32
C GLU A 957 -6.14 28.79 -25.36
N VAL A 958 -7.02 27.94 -25.89
CA VAL A 958 -7.84 27.01 -25.11
C VAL A 958 -7.09 25.69 -24.96
N ARG A 959 -6.52 25.45 -23.78
CA ARG A 959 -6.00 24.12 -23.43
C ARG A 959 -7.16 23.14 -23.27
N LEU A 960 -7.09 22.01 -23.97
CA LEU A 960 -8.12 20.97 -23.99
C LEU A 960 -7.63 19.72 -23.26
N ASN A 961 -8.54 19.03 -22.57
CA ASN A 961 -8.28 17.69 -22.02
C ASN A 961 -9.19 16.68 -22.70
N HIS A 962 -8.63 15.95 -23.68
CA HIS A 962 -9.35 14.94 -24.47
C HIS A 962 -9.97 13.84 -23.60
N GLU A 963 -9.23 13.32 -22.62
CA GLU A 963 -9.71 12.25 -21.73
C GLU A 963 -10.91 12.71 -20.88
N TYR A 964 -10.90 13.97 -20.42
CA TYR A 964 -12.06 14.52 -19.69
C TYR A 964 -13.30 14.62 -20.59
N ILE A 965 -13.15 15.06 -21.85
CA ILE A 965 -14.26 15.14 -22.81
C ILE A 965 -14.81 13.74 -23.08
N LEU A 966 -13.95 12.73 -23.26
CA LEU A 966 -14.36 11.33 -23.47
C LEU A 966 -15.21 10.81 -22.30
N THR A 967 -14.78 10.99 -21.05
CA THR A 967 -15.55 10.54 -19.87
C THR A 967 -16.94 11.17 -19.78
N GLN A 968 -17.08 12.44 -20.17
CA GLN A 968 -18.38 13.11 -20.22
C GLN A 968 -19.24 12.59 -21.39
N CYS A 969 -18.63 12.30 -22.55
CA CYS A 969 -19.30 11.68 -23.68
C CYS A 969 -19.79 10.26 -23.34
N GLU A 970 -19.02 9.45 -22.61
CA GLU A 970 -19.45 8.14 -22.10
C GLU A 970 -20.71 8.25 -21.24
N PHE A 971 -20.78 9.25 -20.36
CA PHE A 971 -21.97 9.52 -19.55
C PHE A 971 -23.18 9.93 -20.40
N LEU A 972 -22.98 10.82 -21.39
CA LEU A 972 -24.03 11.24 -22.32
C LEU A 972 -24.59 10.07 -23.14
N VAL A 973 -23.71 9.19 -23.63
CA VAL A 973 -24.06 7.95 -24.33
C VAL A 973 -24.80 6.98 -23.40
N GLY A 974 -24.36 6.88 -22.13
CA GLY A 974 -25.09 6.16 -21.08
C GLY A 974 -26.51 6.68 -20.86
N SER A 975 -26.74 7.99 -21.06
CA SER A 975 -28.06 8.65 -20.96
C SER A 975 -28.89 8.62 -22.26
N GLY A 976 -28.42 7.93 -23.31
CA GLY A 976 -29.10 7.81 -24.60
C GLY A 976 -28.93 9.00 -25.54
N LYS A 977 -28.05 9.96 -25.23
CA LYS A 977 -27.76 11.12 -26.07
C LYS A 977 -26.52 10.87 -26.94
N LEU A 978 -26.72 10.19 -28.07
CA LEU A 978 -25.63 9.85 -28.99
C LEU A 978 -25.30 10.98 -29.99
N GLU A 979 -26.30 11.75 -30.42
CA GLU A 979 -26.16 12.84 -31.38
C GLU A 979 -25.08 13.89 -31.01
N PRO A 980 -24.91 14.31 -29.74
CA PRO A 980 -23.85 15.22 -29.33
C PRO A 980 -22.44 14.65 -29.55
N VAL A 981 -22.27 13.33 -29.41
CA VAL A 981 -20.96 12.67 -29.59
C VAL A 981 -20.59 12.61 -31.07
N LEU A 982 -21.56 12.34 -31.94
CA LEU A 982 -21.36 12.38 -33.40
C LEU A 982 -21.06 13.81 -33.88
N ARG A 983 -21.78 14.81 -33.35
CA ARG A 983 -21.51 16.23 -33.64
C ARG A 983 -20.10 16.64 -33.21
N LEU A 984 -19.63 16.16 -32.06
CA LEU A 984 -18.29 16.45 -31.55
C LEU A 984 -17.22 15.75 -32.38
N ALA A 985 -17.45 14.49 -32.81
CA ALA A 985 -16.57 13.78 -33.75
C ALA A 985 -16.39 14.56 -35.06
N LYS A 986 -17.49 15.02 -35.66
CA LYS A 986 -17.48 15.84 -36.87
C LYS A 986 -16.72 17.16 -36.69
N CYS A 987 -16.91 17.85 -35.57
CA CYS A 987 -16.23 19.13 -35.31
C CYS A 987 -14.75 18.98 -34.91
N SER A 988 -14.33 17.79 -34.48
CA SER A 988 -12.93 17.49 -34.10
C SER A 988 -12.01 17.19 -35.29
N LYS A 989 -12.55 17.18 -36.52
CA LYS A 989 -11.84 16.82 -37.75
C LYS A 989 -10.50 17.54 -37.90
N GLY A 990 -9.43 16.76 -38.03
CA GLY A 990 -8.08 17.26 -38.33
C GLY A 990 -7.39 18.00 -37.18
N LEU A 991 -7.92 17.93 -35.96
CA LEU A 991 -7.28 18.49 -34.77
C LEU A 991 -6.36 17.46 -34.12
N ALA A 992 -5.11 17.83 -33.86
CA ALA A 992 -4.16 16.93 -33.19
C ALA A 992 -4.50 16.68 -31.71
N ASN A 993 -5.18 17.64 -31.05
CA ASN A 993 -5.40 17.63 -29.61
C ASN A 993 -6.66 16.86 -29.19
N VAL A 994 -7.60 16.60 -30.11
CA VAL A 994 -8.87 15.90 -29.84
C VAL A 994 -9.06 14.84 -30.92
N ARG A 995 -9.03 13.57 -30.54
CA ARG A 995 -9.03 12.44 -31.47
C ARG A 995 -10.46 12.06 -31.89
N GLU A 996 -10.78 12.27 -33.17
CA GLU A 996 -12.05 11.87 -33.78
C GLU A 996 -12.35 10.36 -33.68
N SER A 997 -11.31 9.52 -33.75
CA SER A 997 -11.41 8.06 -33.68
C SER A 997 -12.06 7.54 -32.41
N ASP A 998 -11.81 8.22 -31.29
CA ASP A 998 -12.23 7.75 -29.97
C ASP A 998 -13.73 7.98 -29.76
N PHE A 999 -14.29 9.08 -30.27
CA PHE A 999 -15.73 9.34 -30.21
C PHE A 999 -16.53 8.38 -31.09
N LEU A 1000 -16.00 8.04 -32.28
CA LEU A 1000 -16.60 7.03 -33.16
C LEU A 1000 -16.56 5.64 -32.49
N GLN A 1001 -15.45 5.31 -31.82
CA GLN A 1001 -15.34 4.07 -31.07
C GLN A 1001 -16.33 4.00 -29.90
N LEU A 1002 -16.54 5.10 -29.17
CA LEU A 1002 -17.54 5.20 -28.11
C LEU A 1002 -18.96 4.98 -28.63
N ALA A 1003 -19.30 5.56 -29.79
CA ALA A 1003 -20.59 5.34 -30.44
C ALA A 1003 -20.79 3.85 -30.83
N LEU A 1004 -19.76 3.19 -31.35
CA LEU A 1004 -19.82 1.77 -31.70
C LEU A 1004 -19.97 0.87 -30.46
N VAL A 1005 -19.23 1.14 -29.38
CA VAL A 1005 -19.34 0.39 -28.12
C VAL A 1005 -20.74 0.47 -27.53
N HIS A 1006 -21.43 1.61 -27.69
CA HIS A 1006 -22.82 1.75 -27.29
C HIS A 1006 -23.75 0.83 -28.10
N TYR A 1007 -23.61 0.80 -29.42
CA TYR A 1007 -24.40 -0.11 -30.26
C TYR A 1007 -24.11 -1.59 -30.00
N VAL A 1008 -22.86 -1.94 -29.68
CA VAL A 1008 -22.50 -3.28 -29.21
C VAL A 1008 -23.25 -3.63 -27.91
N ARG A 1009 -23.31 -2.69 -26.96
CA ARG A 1009 -24.01 -2.88 -25.68
C ARG A 1009 -25.53 -3.01 -25.86
N GLU A 1010 -26.12 -2.28 -26.79
CA GLU A 1010 -27.55 -2.37 -27.13
C GLU A 1010 -27.88 -3.50 -28.11
N ASN A 1011 -26.85 -4.22 -28.59
CA ASN A 1011 -26.94 -5.26 -29.61
C ASN A 1011 -27.65 -4.81 -30.91
N ASN A 1012 -27.51 -3.53 -31.27
CA ASN A 1012 -28.21 -2.92 -32.40
C ASN A 1012 -27.33 -2.93 -33.66
N CYS A 1013 -27.41 -4.03 -34.43
CA CYS A 1013 -26.59 -4.23 -35.63
C CYS A 1013 -26.96 -3.27 -36.76
N ASP A 1014 -28.25 -2.98 -36.96
CA ASP A 1014 -28.74 -2.11 -38.03
C ASP A 1014 -28.21 -0.68 -37.89
N ALA A 1015 -28.26 -0.12 -36.68
CA ALA A 1015 -27.77 1.23 -36.42
C ALA A 1015 -26.24 1.34 -36.59
N ALA A 1016 -25.50 0.28 -36.23
CA ALA A 1016 -24.05 0.22 -36.39
C ALA A 1016 -23.63 0.14 -37.87
N VAL A 1017 -24.35 -0.63 -38.68
CA VAL A 1017 -24.14 -0.71 -40.14
C VAL A 1017 -24.53 0.59 -40.83
N GLN A 1018 -25.63 1.22 -40.43
CA GLN A 1018 -26.02 2.54 -40.95
C GLN A 1018 -24.99 3.62 -40.60
N LEU A 1019 -24.43 3.61 -39.38
CA LEU A 1019 -23.34 4.52 -39.03
C LEU A 1019 -22.12 4.27 -39.94
N PHE A 1020 -21.74 3.02 -40.17
CA PHE A 1020 -20.64 2.67 -41.07
C PHE A 1020 -20.89 3.08 -42.53
N GLN A 1021 -22.12 2.92 -43.03
CA GLN A 1021 -22.52 3.39 -44.36
C GLN A 1021 -22.48 4.92 -44.47
N ARG A 1022 -22.98 5.65 -43.46
CA ARG A 1022 -22.87 7.11 -43.41
C ARG A 1022 -21.41 7.57 -43.43
N LEU A 1023 -20.53 6.88 -42.70
CA LEU A 1023 -19.09 7.17 -42.68
C LEU A 1023 -18.39 6.86 -44.02
N LEU A 1024 -18.95 5.97 -44.85
CA LEU A 1024 -18.46 5.64 -46.19
C LEU A 1024 -19.00 6.59 -47.27
N ASP A 1025 -20.28 6.97 -47.18
CA ASP A 1025 -20.97 7.81 -48.16
C ASP A 1025 -20.59 9.30 -48.06
N GLU A 1026 -20.24 9.79 -46.85
CA GLU A 1026 -19.75 11.16 -46.60
C GLU A 1026 -18.29 11.37 -47.07
N GLY A 1027 -17.98 10.94 -48.30
CA GLY A 1027 -16.65 10.94 -48.94
C GLY A 1027 -15.63 11.93 -48.37
N ASP A 1028 -14.52 11.39 -47.85
CA ASP A 1028 -13.37 12.11 -47.27
C ASP A 1028 -13.56 12.83 -45.91
N GLU A 1029 -14.68 12.63 -45.19
CA GLU A 1029 -14.92 13.42 -43.96
C GLU A 1029 -14.46 12.83 -42.62
N LEU A 1030 -14.51 11.51 -42.39
CA LEU A 1030 -14.09 10.89 -41.12
C LEU A 1030 -13.29 9.60 -41.38
N LYS A 1031 -12.06 9.50 -40.84
CA LYS A 1031 -11.21 8.31 -41.06
C LYS A 1031 -11.67 7.14 -40.18
N ILE A 1032 -12.12 6.06 -40.81
CA ILE A 1032 -12.45 4.80 -40.12
C ILE A 1032 -11.15 4.10 -39.73
N THR A 1033 -11.00 3.76 -38.45
CA THR A 1033 -9.82 3.01 -37.98
C THR A 1033 -10.01 1.51 -38.19
N THR A 1034 -8.89 0.79 -38.35
CA THR A 1034 -8.92 -0.69 -38.47
C THR A 1034 -9.50 -1.36 -37.23
N GLU A 1035 -9.38 -0.73 -36.06
CA GLU A 1035 -9.97 -1.21 -34.81
C GLU A 1035 -11.51 -1.03 -34.77
N PHE A 1036 -12.03 0.06 -35.33
CA PHE A 1036 -13.47 0.27 -35.49
C PHE A 1036 -14.07 -0.78 -36.43
N ALA A 1037 -13.43 -1.02 -37.57
CA ALA A 1037 -13.87 -2.03 -38.54
C ALA A 1037 -13.87 -3.45 -37.95
N ARG A 1038 -12.83 -3.83 -37.19
CA ARG A 1038 -12.77 -5.14 -36.52
C ARG A 1038 -13.89 -5.33 -35.48
N LYS A 1039 -14.10 -4.34 -34.60
CA LYS A 1039 -15.16 -4.41 -33.58
C LYS A 1039 -16.57 -4.48 -34.20
N LEU A 1040 -16.77 -3.83 -35.35
CA LEU A 1040 -18.03 -3.95 -36.09
C LEU A 1040 -18.17 -5.36 -36.69
N SER A 1041 -17.11 -5.94 -37.25
CA SER A 1041 -17.12 -7.34 -37.73
C SER A 1041 -17.49 -8.31 -36.61
N ASP A 1042 -16.84 -8.19 -35.45
CA ASP A 1042 -17.08 -9.06 -34.29
C ASP A 1042 -18.55 -9.00 -33.83
N LEU A 1043 -19.17 -7.81 -33.84
CA LEU A 1043 -20.58 -7.62 -33.50
C LEU A 1043 -21.53 -8.29 -34.52
N LEU A 1044 -21.23 -8.15 -35.81
CA LEU A 1044 -22.06 -8.71 -36.89
C LEU A 1044 -21.93 -10.24 -36.94
N GLU A 1045 -20.72 -10.78 -36.75
CA GLU A 1045 -20.46 -12.22 -36.67
C GLU A 1045 -21.14 -12.86 -35.45
N ALA A 1046 -21.07 -12.22 -34.28
CA ALA A 1046 -21.71 -12.71 -33.06
C ALA A 1046 -23.24 -12.80 -33.16
N ASN A 1047 -23.86 -11.99 -34.03
CA ASN A 1047 -25.31 -11.94 -34.25
C ASN A 1047 -25.77 -12.59 -35.57
N ASN A 1048 -24.88 -13.28 -36.31
CA ASN A 1048 -25.15 -13.86 -37.63
C ASN A 1048 -25.70 -12.85 -38.66
N PHE A 1049 -25.23 -11.61 -38.62
CA PHE A 1049 -25.64 -10.55 -39.54
C PHE A 1049 -24.72 -10.53 -40.78
N GLU A 1050 -25.27 -10.29 -41.98
CA GLU A 1050 -24.47 -10.28 -43.21
C GLU A 1050 -23.46 -9.12 -43.20
N LEU A 1051 -22.18 -9.44 -43.40
CA LEU A 1051 -21.09 -8.46 -43.44
C LEU A 1051 -21.22 -7.59 -44.71
N PRO A 1052 -21.38 -6.26 -44.60
CA PRO A 1052 -21.41 -5.37 -45.75
C PRO A 1052 -20.15 -5.51 -46.61
N THR A 1053 -20.30 -5.52 -47.94
CA THR A 1053 -19.18 -5.64 -48.90
C THR A 1053 -18.11 -4.56 -48.69
N GLY A 1054 -18.51 -3.33 -48.34
CA GLY A 1054 -17.57 -2.25 -48.00
C GLY A 1054 -16.73 -2.52 -46.74
N LEU A 1055 -17.28 -3.22 -45.75
CA LEU A 1055 -16.56 -3.60 -44.52
C LEU A 1055 -15.56 -4.73 -44.80
N GLN A 1056 -15.96 -5.71 -45.62
CA GLN A 1056 -15.05 -6.79 -46.06
C GLN A 1056 -13.87 -6.27 -46.88
N MET A 1057 -14.06 -5.22 -47.68
CA MET A 1057 -12.98 -4.56 -48.41
C MET A 1057 -12.06 -3.76 -47.49
N TYR A 1058 -12.58 -3.18 -46.40
CA TYR A 1058 -11.79 -2.40 -45.44
C TYR A 1058 -10.93 -3.25 -44.49
N LEU A 1059 -11.33 -4.51 -44.28
CA LEU A 1059 -10.63 -5.50 -43.43
C LEU A 1059 -9.57 -6.32 -44.18
N LYS A 1060 -9.60 -6.30 -45.52
CA LYS A 1060 -8.55 -6.85 -46.40
C LYS A 1060 -7.47 -5.80 -46.63
#